data_AF-A0A7Y0DS18-F1
#
_entry.id   AF-A0A7Y0DS18-F1
#
_cell.length_a   1.000
_cell.length_b   1.000
_cell.length_c   1.000
_cell.angle_alpha   90.00
_cell.angle_beta   90.00
_cell.angle_gamma   90.00
#
_symmetry.space_group_name_H-M   'P 1'
#
loop_
_entity.id
_entity.type
_entity.pdbx_description
1 polymer ?
#
loop_
_entity_poly.entity_id
_entity_poly.type
_entity_poly.pdbx_seq_one_letter_code
_entity_poly.pdbx_strand_id
1 'polypeptide(L)'
;MAKSSLAKGSKKANHVRNSNNVVPIHFTIPTRRTKYKKIRELDVSHLIYQRKNKANTKIESRIPYIRKFCDMAKQYVANGKSATAVTAFYKNLDAYIRFCDAVDVDPFTEAGYLKYLGNDGELRHRIKIYQPSKKLWQRSDGEELGIKESTAGVIASDLRKALSWCGLDSDIWRNQHRGFNDQQNSIKGYSDTEEKILVTRLSDLFFALAPQLIAAKEENLTLPEKLLVTVNLEGYAELVSIPTSLETKQSIKDQKTVSVRSVAAFNMAMGAAYHLMCFFTSLNDTNVRSIAHPIEVHTDERDKSLKTVKVSSFKARANKEVDALLSNDIDESIVNFDVEKRDGVKFITTLEKLSKLYGNGEEYSELLFFLNSENQESDRFNITDMNKHLALKLNLLSPYRKTVIRWFKELFDTYRNQQFISLKTTVNTLGRVVTSKIVHSTTSQTKATQGTTNASYCILSCYTDLPLKGILLPLTYSKKDENGDIAISFKYRDGNTGSFIIPVTDIEILRDIEQFANELADKQASKNYERLLLRRGSGGSSPKDWDDINPISANLMTQWAIAPNDYFISLQSSRWREMTSSQEYDDNNISRVQAALQNTLATINKHYANGDSNLNKNILSQGMQVLEKIAKGQALEEAKEQVANKFKIPMISYDEWQKKKAKTNPNGTNCNGKQDIPDGKNTQRETNNAIGANLACTEYDKCYICKSAKAVDEVQAIYKLISFIDVLKDALNQFPNAKEEVFEKIEAFEYILNGASSNVYEQAMKLFKKNGRHPRVSVDHAIVSIHQF
;
A
#
# COMPACT_ATOMS: atom_id res chain seq x y z
N MET A 1 -26.36 33.45 85.61
CA MET A 1 -25.00 34.02 85.51
C MET A 1 -24.65 34.27 84.06
N ALA A 2 -23.88 35.33 83.83
CA ALA A 2 -23.65 35.99 82.55
C ALA A 2 -22.99 35.11 81.46
N LYS A 3 -23.30 35.47 80.21
CA LYS A 3 -22.78 34.87 78.97
C LYS A 3 -21.26 35.02 78.89
N SER A 4 -20.56 33.90 78.70
CA SER A 4 -19.14 33.87 78.34
C SER A 4 -18.93 34.36 76.90
N SER A 5 -17.86 35.14 76.70
CA SER A 5 -17.50 35.90 75.50
C SER A 5 -16.90 35.09 74.34
N LEU A 6 -16.93 33.75 74.38
CA LEU A 6 -16.37 32.89 73.33
C LEU A 6 -17.41 32.28 72.36
N ALA A 7 -18.72 32.52 72.58
CA ALA A 7 -19.80 31.92 71.78
C ALA A 7 -20.22 32.73 70.53
N LYS A 8 -19.42 33.71 70.06
CA LYS A 8 -19.72 34.55 68.88
C LYS A 8 -18.75 34.38 67.70
N GLY A 9 -17.98 33.28 67.66
CA GLY A 9 -16.88 33.12 66.69
C GLY A 9 -16.82 31.86 65.83
N SER A 10 -17.66 30.83 66.00
CA SER A 10 -17.57 29.61 65.17
C SER A 10 -18.80 29.44 64.27
N LYS A 11 -18.63 29.78 62.99
CA LYS A 11 -19.51 29.31 61.92
C LYS A 11 -19.52 27.77 61.95
N LYS A 12 -20.70 27.16 61.82
CA LYS A 12 -20.85 25.73 61.53
C LYS A 12 -19.83 25.32 60.48
N ALA A 13 -18.90 24.45 60.84
CA ALA A 13 -18.03 23.81 59.87
C ALA A 13 -18.93 22.97 58.96
N ASN A 14 -19.22 23.49 57.77
CA ASN A 14 -19.73 22.67 56.69
C ASN A 14 -18.72 21.54 56.48
N HIS A 15 -19.19 20.30 56.39
CA HIS A 15 -18.39 19.21 55.88
C HIS A 15 -17.97 19.56 54.45
N VAL A 16 -16.81 20.21 54.31
CA VAL A 16 -16.11 20.30 53.04
C VAL A 16 -15.54 18.91 52.81
N ARG A 17 -16.19 18.13 51.94
CA ARG A 17 -15.52 16.99 51.29
C ARG A 17 -14.31 17.58 50.57
N ASN A 18 -13.15 17.45 51.19
CA ASN A 18 -11.88 17.92 50.66
C ASN A 18 -11.50 17.00 49.47
N SER A 19 -11.98 17.33 48.28
CA SER A 19 -11.65 16.64 47.02
C SER A 19 -10.30 17.07 46.44
N ASN A 20 -9.45 17.76 47.21
CA ASN A 20 -8.19 18.32 46.72
C ASN A 20 -6.98 17.36 46.82
N ASN A 21 -7.19 16.09 47.20
CA ASN A 21 -6.17 15.02 47.17
C ASN A 21 -6.57 13.82 46.30
N VAL A 22 -7.50 13.99 45.36
CA VAL A 22 -7.70 13.01 44.28
C VAL A 22 -6.96 13.53 43.06
N VAL A 23 -5.72 13.05 42.84
CA VAL A 23 -5.05 13.23 41.54
C VAL A 23 -5.99 12.63 40.48
N PRO A 24 -6.51 13.42 39.52
CA PRO A 24 -7.35 12.86 38.48
C PRO A 24 -6.51 11.85 37.70
N ILE A 25 -6.97 10.60 37.65
CA ILE A 25 -6.27 9.53 36.92
C ILE A 25 -6.43 9.82 35.43
N HIS A 26 -5.49 10.55 34.85
CA HIS A 26 -5.47 10.85 33.43
C HIS A 26 -4.86 9.69 32.65
N PHE A 27 -5.71 8.80 32.12
CA PHE A 27 -5.31 7.78 31.15
C PHE A 27 -5.10 8.44 29.78
N THR A 28 -4.01 9.19 29.62
CA THR A 28 -3.68 9.87 28.36
C THR A 28 -2.41 9.33 27.71
N ILE A 29 -2.36 9.33 26.37
CA ILE A 29 -1.18 8.96 25.59
C ILE A 29 -0.83 10.01 24.53
N PRO A 30 0.46 10.20 24.21
CA PRO A 30 0.87 11.04 23.08
C PRO A 30 0.62 10.33 21.75
N THR A 31 -0.08 10.98 20.83
CA THR A 31 -0.42 10.43 19.51
C THR A 31 -0.10 11.40 18.40
N ARG A 32 0.20 10.87 17.21
CA ARG A 32 0.40 11.66 15.99
C ARG A 32 -0.09 10.91 14.77
N ARG A 33 -1.04 11.49 14.03
CA ARG A 33 -1.43 10.98 12.71
C ARG A 33 -0.47 11.51 11.65
N THR A 34 -0.15 10.70 10.65
CA THR A 34 0.82 11.01 9.57
C THR A 34 0.55 12.34 8.85
N LYS A 35 -0.71 12.78 8.78
CA LYS A 35 -1.13 14.03 8.13
C LYS A 35 -0.95 15.30 8.97
N TYR A 36 -0.51 15.18 10.23
CA TYR A 36 -0.33 16.31 11.15
C TYR A 36 1.12 16.39 11.61
N LYS A 37 1.71 17.60 11.59
CA LYS A 37 3.05 17.84 12.16
C LYS A 37 3.07 17.74 13.70
N LYS A 38 2.00 18.17 14.39
CA LYS A 38 1.94 18.27 15.88
C LYS A 38 1.49 16.98 16.59
N ILE A 39 2.11 16.71 17.75
CA ILE A 39 1.70 15.66 18.70
C ILE A 39 0.48 16.13 19.49
N ARG A 40 -0.44 15.21 19.80
CA ARG A 40 -1.66 15.47 20.59
C ARG A 40 -1.85 14.43 21.68
N GLU A 41 -2.45 14.82 22.79
CA GLU A 41 -2.89 13.86 23.82
C GLU A 41 -4.23 13.21 23.44
N LEU A 42 -4.35 11.91 23.75
CA LEU A 42 -5.57 11.12 23.57
C LEU A 42 -5.96 10.48 24.91
N ASP A 43 -7.20 10.68 25.35
CA ASP A 43 -7.81 9.96 26.48
C ASP A 43 -8.14 8.52 26.05
N VAL A 44 -7.60 7.54 26.79
CA VAL A 44 -7.80 6.10 26.59
C VAL A 44 -8.52 5.42 27.76
N SER A 45 -9.16 6.20 28.63
CA SER A 45 -9.93 5.70 29.77
C SER A 45 -11.11 4.81 29.38
N HIS A 46 -11.55 4.78 28.12
CA HIS A 46 -12.58 3.83 27.67
C HIS A 46 -12.10 2.37 27.75
N LEU A 47 -10.80 2.09 27.75
CA LEU A 47 -10.25 0.73 27.77
C LEU A 47 -10.50 -0.03 29.09
N ILE A 48 -10.78 0.67 30.19
CA ILE A 48 -11.04 0.05 31.51
C ILE A 48 -12.53 -0.32 31.71
N TYR A 49 -13.38 -0.10 30.71
CA TYR A 49 -14.80 -0.44 30.76
C TYR A 49 -15.12 -1.62 29.85
N GLN A 50 -16.06 -2.48 30.24
CA GLN A 50 -16.48 -3.63 29.44
C GLN A 50 -17.02 -3.18 28.08
N ARG A 51 -16.58 -3.83 26.99
CA ARG A 51 -16.89 -3.46 25.60
C ARG A 51 -16.55 -1.99 25.29
N LYS A 52 -15.67 -1.38 26.09
CA LYS A 52 -15.14 -0.04 25.90
C LYS A 52 -16.17 1.08 25.95
N ASN A 53 -17.29 0.85 26.63
CA ASN A 53 -18.34 1.84 26.80
C ASN A 53 -18.29 2.35 28.24
N LYS A 54 -18.09 3.65 28.45
CA LYS A 54 -18.08 4.27 29.79
C LYS A 54 -19.41 4.09 30.55
N ALA A 55 -20.50 3.74 29.85
CA ALA A 55 -21.78 3.39 30.45
C ALA A 55 -21.86 1.93 30.96
N ASN A 56 -20.92 1.08 30.55
CA ASN A 56 -20.86 -0.31 31.01
C ASN A 56 -20.03 -0.43 32.30
N THR A 57 -20.02 -1.63 32.87
CA THR A 57 -19.27 -1.94 34.10
C THR A 57 -17.78 -1.65 33.93
N LYS A 58 -17.22 -0.93 34.90
CA LYS A 58 -15.78 -0.69 35.02
C LYS A 58 -15.09 -1.96 35.52
N ILE A 59 -14.01 -2.36 34.85
CA ILE A 59 -13.24 -3.57 35.18
C ILE A 59 -11.98 -3.12 35.93
N GLU A 60 -12.05 -3.12 37.26
CA GLU A 60 -10.98 -2.62 38.14
C GLU A 60 -9.64 -3.33 37.90
N SER A 61 -9.66 -4.63 37.57
CA SER A 61 -8.44 -5.41 37.28
C SER A 61 -7.63 -4.90 36.07
N ARG A 62 -8.24 -4.12 35.15
CA ARG A 62 -7.55 -3.56 33.96
C ARG A 62 -6.73 -2.32 34.26
N ILE A 63 -7.08 -1.59 35.32
CA ILE A 63 -6.47 -0.30 35.66
C ILE A 63 -4.93 -0.35 35.73
N PRO A 64 -4.29 -1.31 36.45
CA PRO A 64 -2.83 -1.34 36.53
C PRO A 64 -2.17 -1.51 35.16
N TYR A 65 -2.73 -2.36 34.30
CA TYR A 65 -2.23 -2.60 32.94
C TYR A 65 -2.32 -1.35 32.06
N ILE A 66 -3.49 -0.71 32.02
CA ILE A 66 -3.70 0.49 31.19
C ILE A 66 -2.89 1.68 31.71
N ARG A 67 -2.70 1.80 33.02
CA ARG A 67 -1.83 2.84 33.61
C ARG A 67 -0.39 2.67 33.14
N LYS A 68 0.16 1.46 33.26
CA LYS A 68 1.53 1.15 32.83
C LYS A 68 1.72 1.40 31.33
N PHE A 69 0.73 1.06 30.51
CA PHE A 69 0.73 1.38 29.08
C PHE A 69 0.85 2.89 28.82
N CYS A 70 0.08 3.72 29.53
CA CYS A 70 0.15 5.18 29.39
C CYS A 70 1.52 5.74 29.79
N ASP A 71 2.08 5.25 30.89
CA ASP A 71 3.39 5.70 31.40
C ASP A 71 4.51 5.35 30.39
N MET A 72 4.52 4.11 29.89
CA MET A 72 5.47 3.67 28.86
C MET A 72 5.31 4.44 27.55
N ALA A 73 4.08 4.74 27.13
CA ALA A 73 3.83 5.52 25.93
C ALA A 73 4.38 6.95 26.03
N LYS A 74 4.22 7.61 27.18
CA LYS A 74 4.79 8.93 27.46
C LYS A 74 6.31 8.88 27.48
N GLN A 75 6.90 7.92 28.18
CA GLN A 75 8.34 7.73 28.24
C GLN A 75 8.96 7.45 26.85
N TYR A 76 8.30 6.62 26.04
CA TYR A 76 8.77 6.28 24.70
C TYR A 76 8.92 7.52 23.81
N VAL A 77 7.91 8.40 23.83
CA VAL A 77 7.96 9.66 23.06
C VAL A 77 8.94 10.67 23.67
N ALA A 78 9.02 10.76 25.00
CA ALA A 78 9.99 11.61 25.69
C ALA A 78 11.44 11.23 25.31
N ASN A 79 11.71 9.96 25.05
CA ASN A 79 13.00 9.45 24.56
C ASN A 79 13.22 9.68 23.05
N GLY A 80 12.51 10.62 22.44
CA GLY A 80 12.64 10.99 21.01
C GLY A 80 12.07 9.96 20.03
N LYS A 81 11.29 8.96 20.49
CA LYS A 81 10.69 7.95 19.60
C LYS A 81 9.31 8.39 19.06
N SER A 82 8.83 7.66 18.06
CA SER A 82 7.66 8.07 17.25
C SER A 82 6.32 7.96 17.99
N ALA A 83 5.62 9.10 18.16
CA ALA A 83 4.22 9.14 18.61
C ALA A 83 3.23 8.46 17.63
N THR A 84 3.64 8.26 16.37
CA THR A 84 2.85 7.49 15.40
C THR A 84 2.90 5.99 15.71
N ALA A 85 4.03 5.48 16.22
CA ALA A 85 4.13 4.09 16.68
C ALA A 85 3.24 3.84 17.91
N VAL A 86 3.25 4.76 18.88
CA VAL A 86 2.33 4.73 20.03
C VAL A 86 0.86 4.64 19.58
N THR A 87 0.50 5.40 18.55
CA THR A 87 -0.86 5.36 17.98
C THR A 87 -1.20 3.99 17.39
N ALA A 88 -0.24 3.29 16.76
CA ALA A 88 -0.43 1.95 16.21
C ALA A 88 -0.59 0.90 17.33
N PHE A 89 0.31 0.93 18.33
CA PHE A 89 0.24 0.04 19.50
C PHE A 89 -1.10 0.17 20.22
N TYR A 90 -1.54 1.40 20.48
CA TYR A 90 -2.84 1.68 21.08
C TYR A 90 -4.00 1.10 20.27
N LYS A 91 -4.03 1.31 18.95
CA LYS A 91 -5.13 0.81 18.09
C LYS A 91 -5.21 -0.72 18.10
N ASN A 92 -4.08 -1.41 18.10
CA ASN A 92 -4.05 -2.87 18.12
C ASN A 92 -4.45 -3.41 19.50
N LEU A 93 -4.04 -2.76 20.59
CA LEU A 93 -4.51 -3.07 21.94
C LEU A 93 -6.03 -2.83 22.09
N ASP A 94 -6.53 -1.70 21.60
CA ASP A 94 -7.95 -1.34 21.61
C ASP A 94 -8.83 -2.33 20.83
N ALA A 95 -8.34 -2.83 19.69
CA ALA A 95 -9.02 -3.84 18.90
C ALA A 95 -9.00 -5.22 19.61
N TYR A 96 -7.86 -5.59 20.18
CA TYR A 96 -7.71 -6.84 20.93
C TYR A 96 -8.63 -6.91 22.16
N ILE A 97 -8.63 -5.87 23.00
CA ILE A 97 -9.52 -5.81 24.19
C ILE A 97 -10.98 -5.91 23.77
N ARG A 98 -11.39 -5.24 22.68
CA ARG A 98 -12.76 -5.34 22.16
C ARG A 98 -13.13 -6.77 21.77
N PHE A 99 -12.23 -7.47 21.10
CA PHE A 99 -12.45 -8.85 20.71
C PHE A 99 -12.61 -9.75 21.95
N CYS A 100 -11.69 -9.65 22.90
CA CYS A 100 -11.72 -10.42 24.16
C CYS A 100 -13.01 -10.17 24.95
N ASP A 101 -13.46 -8.92 25.04
CA ASP A 101 -14.75 -8.55 25.65
C ASP A 101 -15.96 -9.15 24.93
N ALA A 102 -15.87 -9.35 23.62
CA ALA A 102 -16.96 -9.88 22.82
C ALA A 102 -17.06 -11.42 22.91
N VAL A 103 -15.96 -12.11 23.23
CA VAL A 103 -15.89 -13.56 23.40
C VAL A 103 -15.77 -14.00 24.87
N ASP A 104 -15.92 -13.05 25.79
CA ASP A 104 -15.90 -13.24 27.25
C ASP A 104 -14.62 -13.93 27.78
N VAL A 105 -13.46 -13.42 27.35
CA VAL A 105 -12.13 -13.86 27.81
C VAL A 105 -11.34 -12.68 28.34
N ASP A 106 -10.55 -12.87 29.40
CA ASP A 106 -9.71 -11.80 29.94
C ASP A 106 -8.54 -11.49 28.98
N PRO A 107 -8.42 -10.24 28.45
CA PRO A 107 -7.34 -9.85 27.55
C PRO A 107 -5.94 -9.91 28.18
N PHE A 108 -5.80 -9.89 29.50
CA PHE A 108 -4.48 -9.87 30.17
C PHE A 108 -4.05 -11.27 30.66
N THR A 109 -4.46 -12.32 29.95
CA THR A 109 -4.16 -13.72 30.24
C THR A 109 -3.66 -14.48 29.00
N GLU A 110 -3.04 -15.64 29.23
CA GLU A 110 -2.62 -16.56 28.16
C GLU A 110 -3.81 -16.97 27.27
N ALA A 111 -4.95 -17.28 27.91
CA ALA A 111 -6.17 -17.63 27.21
C ALA A 111 -6.64 -16.50 26.26
N GLY A 112 -6.61 -15.25 26.72
CA GLY A 112 -6.94 -14.09 25.89
C GLY A 112 -5.98 -13.94 24.71
N TYR A 113 -4.69 -14.06 24.98
CA TYR A 113 -3.65 -13.94 23.96
C TYR A 113 -3.83 -15.01 22.86
N LEU A 114 -3.97 -16.28 23.24
CA LEU A 114 -4.13 -17.39 22.30
C LEU A 114 -5.47 -17.34 21.57
N LYS A 115 -6.53 -16.82 22.20
CA LYS A 115 -7.82 -16.64 21.52
C LYS A 115 -7.73 -15.66 20.35
N TYR A 116 -6.77 -14.74 20.38
CA TYR A 116 -6.55 -13.76 19.33
C TYR A 116 -5.43 -14.14 18.35
N LEU A 117 -4.25 -14.51 18.88
CA LEU A 117 -3.04 -14.78 18.10
C LEU A 117 -2.76 -16.26 17.83
N GLY A 118 -3.46 -17.18 18.52
CA GLY A 118 -3.24 -18.62 18.41
C GLY A 118 -3.53 -19.20 17.03
N ASN A 119 -3.21 -20.49 16.85
CA ASN A 119 -3.41 -21.20 15.58
C ASN A 119 -4.88 -21.23 15.12
N ASP A 120 -5.81 -21.28 16.06
CA ASP A 120 -7.26 -21.16 15.84
C ASP A 120 -7.82 -19.80 16.31
N GLY A 121 -6.92 -18.82 16.45
CA GLY A 121 -7.25 -17.48 16.95
C GLY A 121 -7.87 -16.57 15.90
N GLU A 122 -8.38 -15.43 16.36
CA GLU A 122 -9.05 -14.42 15.52
C GLU A 122 -8.21 -13.96 14.31
N LEU A 123 -6.90 -13.75 14.47
CA LEU A 123 -6.08 -13.32 13.34
C LEU A 123 -6.01 -14.36 12.22
N ARG A 124 -6.01 -15.66 12.57
CA ARG A 124 -6.02 -16.77 11.59
C ARG A 124 -7.36 -16.87 10.88
N HIS A 125 -8.47 -16.68 11.60
CA HIS A 125 -9.79 -16.53 10.98
C HIS A 125 -9.82 -15.38 9.97
N ARG A 126 -9.32 -14.19 10.36
CA ARG A 126 -9.28 -13.01 9.47
C ARG A 126 -8.39 -13.22 8.24
N ILE A 127 -7.33 -14.01 8.33
CA ILE A 127 -6.53 -14.42 7.17
C ILE A 127 -7.32 -15.35 6.27
N LYS A 128 -7.99 -16.36 6.84
CA LYS A 128 -8.76 -17.38 6.09
C LYS A 128 -9.85 -16.76 5.22
N ILE A 129 -10.51 -15.71 5.70
CA ILE A 129 -11.58 -15.01 4.97
C ILE A 129 -11.04 -13.93 3.99
N TYR A 130 -9.72 -13.72 3.92
CA TYR A 130 -9.14 -12.69 3.06
C TYR A 130 -9.25 -13.08 1.58
N GLN A 131 -10.00 -12.28 0.83
CA GLN A 131 -10.22 -12.46 -0.61
C GLN A 131 -9.82 -11.17 -1.35
N PRO A 132 -8.57 -11.04 -1.80
CA PRO A 132 -8.07 -9.81 -2.43
C PRO A 132 -8.71 -9.52 -3.80
N SER A 133 -9.16 -10.55 -4.51
CA SER A 133 -9.81 -10.42 -5.82
C SER A 133 -11.20 -9.78 -5.76
N LYS A 134 -11.88 -9.88 -4.61
CA LYS A 134 -13.25 -9.40 -4.44
C LYS A 134 -13.26 -7.95 -3.93
N LYS A 135 -13.64 -7.04 -4.83
CA LYS A 135 -13.77 -5.59 -4.58
C LYS A 135 -14.91 -5.30 -3.58
N LEU A 136 -14.89 -4.15 -2.92
CA LEU A 136 -15.87 -3.81 -1.89
C LEU A 136 -17.31 -3.81 -2.44
N TRP A 137 -17.51 -3.28 -3.65
CA TRP A 137 -18.83 -3.20 -4.29
C TRP A 137 -19.40 -4.55 -4.74
N GLN A 138 -18.54 -5.58 -4.86
CA GLN A 138 -18.94 -6.97 -5.15
C GLN A 138 -19.40 -7.72 -3.90
N ARG A 139 -19.25 -7.13 -2.70
CA ARG A 139 -19.56 -7.78 -1.43
C ARG A 139 -21.00 -7.53 -1.01
N SER A 140 -21.58 -8.51 -0.34
CA SER A 140 -22.90 -8.39 0.26
C SER A 140 -22.85 -7.58 1.55
N ASP A 141 -23.99 -7.00 1.95
CA ASP A 141 -24.11 -6.37 3.26
C ASP A 141 -23.80 -7.36 4.38
N GLY A 142 -23.05 -6.91 5.39
CA GLY A 142 -22.59 -7.74 6.51
C GLY A 142 -21.41 -8.67 6.21
N GLU A 143 -20.95 -8.76 4.96
CA GLU A 143 -19.84 -9.65 4.59
C GLU A 143 -18.51 -9.22 5.24
N GLU A 144 -17.81 -10.17 5.88
CA GLU A 144 -16.55 -9.91 6.57
C GLU A 144 -15.39 -9.61 5.61
N LEU A 145 -14.54 -8.65 5.99
CA LEU A 145 -13.30 -8.33 5.29
C LEU A 145 -12.10 -8.93 6.04
N GLY A 146 -11.44 -9.88 5.39
CA GLY A 146 -10.18 -10.44 5.89
C GLY A 146 -8.98 -9.51 5.80
N ILE A 147 -7.85 -10.00 6.28
CA ILE A 147 -6.56 -9.30 6.26
C ILE A 147 -5.47 -10.17 5.66
N LYS A 148 -4.43 -9.54 5.10
CA LYS A 148 -3.21 -10.25 4.69
C LYS A 148 -2.53 -10.86 5.91
N GLU A 149 -1.82 -11.98 5.70
CA GLU A 149 -1.01 -12.58 6.76
C GLU A 149 0.09 -11.64 7.27
N SER A 150 0.73 -10.87 6.37
CA SER A 150 1.68 -9.82 6.77
C SER A 150 1.04 -8.72 7.61
N THR A 151 -0.24 -8.39 7.39
CA THR A 151 -0.98 -7.45 8.26
C THR A 151 -1.22 -8.06 9.64
N ALA A 152 -1.55 -9.36 9.70
CA ALA A 152 -1.66 -10.07 10.97
C ALA A 152 -0.31 -10.12 11.72
N GLY A 153 0.81 -10.31 11.01
CA GLY A 153 2.15 -10.25 11.58
C GLY A 153 2.46 -8.89 12.22
N VAL A 154 2.15 -7.79 11.54
CA VAL A 154 2.28 -6.43 12.09
C VAL A 154 1.38 -6.24 13.32
N ILE A 155 0.12 -6.66 13.26
CA ILE A 155 -0.81 -6.57 14.40
C ILE A 155 -0.26 -7.37 15.59
N ALA A 156 0.25 -8.58 15.37
CA ALA A 156 0.81 -9.42 16.42
C ALA A 156 2.05 -8.77 17.07
N SER A 157 2.96 -8.23 16.27
CA SER A 157 4.15 -7.52 16.76
C SER A 157 3.78 -6.29 17.60
N ASP A 158 2.92 -5.43 17.07
CA ASP A 158 2.45 -4.23 17.76
C ASP A 158 1.68 -4.56 19.05
N LEU A 159 0.87 -5.62 19.03
CA LEU A 159 0.11 -6.08 20.19
C LEU A 159 1.04 -6.62 21.28
N ARG A 160 2.03 -7.47 20.96
CA ARG A 160 3.02 -7.94 21.95
C ARG A 160 3.77 -6.77 22.57
N LYS A 161 4.14 -5.76 21.78
CA LYS A 161 4.77 -4.54 22.31
C LYS A 161 3.85 -3.83 23.31
N ALA A 162 2.57 -3.65 22.94
CA ALA A 162 1.57 -3.05 23.79
C ALA A 162 1.31 -3.85 25.09
N LEU A 163 1.27 -5.18 25.01
CA LEU A 163 1.11 -6.05 26.18
C LEU A 163 2.32 -5.98 27.11
N SER A 164 3.55 -5.94 26.57
CA SER A 164 4.74 -5.71 27.40
C SER A 164 4.71 -4.35 28.11
N TRP A 165 4.17 -3.31 27.44
CA TRP A 165 3.95 -2.00 28.05
C TRP A 165 2.87 -2.02 29.12
N CYS A 166 1.88 -2.91 29.00
CA CYS A 166 0.93 -3.20 30.07
C CYS A 166 1.58 -3.98 31.23
N GLY A 167 2.82 -4.47 31.08
CA GLY A 167 3.52 -5.28 32.08
C GLY A 167 3.27 -6.77 31.97
N LEU A 168 2.73 -7.24 30.85
CA LEU A 168 2.50 -8.64 30.55
C LEU A 168 3.59 -9.14 29.59
N ASP A 169 4.41 -10.09 30.03
CA ASP A 169 5.43 -10.70 29.18
C ASP A 169 4.80 -11.71 28.21
N SER A 170 4.16 -11.20 27.16
CA SER A 170 3.46 -12.03 26.17
C SER A 170 4.40 -12.82 25.26
N ASP A 171 5.72 -12.56 25.29
CA ASP A 171 6.67 -13.28 24.43
C ASP A 171 6.83 -14.75 24.86
N ILE A 172 6.54 -15.08 26.12
CA ILE A 172 6.52 -16.47 26.61
C ILE A 172 5.47 -17.33 25.87
N TRP A 173 4.40 -16.71 25.36
CA TRP A 173 3.33 -17.40 24.63
C TRP A 173 3.55 -17.43 23.11
N ARG A 174 4.59 -16.76 22.61
CA ARG A 174 4.89 -16.69 21.17
C ARG A 174 5.09 -18.08 20.56
N ASN A 175 5.74 -18.99 21.28
CA ASN A 175 6.09 -20.32 20.79
C ASN A 175 4.92 -21.31 20.84
N GLN A 176 3.77 -20.90 21.37
CA GLN A 176 2.57 -21.74 21.44
C GLN A 176 1.70 -21.66 20.19
N HIS A 177 2.08 -20.84 19.22
CA HIS A 177 1.39 -20.73 17.94
C HIS A 177 2.39 -20.50 16.81
N ARG A 178 1.97 -20.84 15.58
CA ARG A 178 2.76 -20.62 14.38
C ARG A 178 2.95 -19.12 14.15
N GLY A 179 4.15 -18.71 13.73
CA GLY A 179 4.43 -17.35 13.28
C GLY A 179 3.61 -16.94 12.06
N PHE A 180 3.39 -15.63 11.87
CA PHE A 180 2.75 -15.09 10.67
C PHE A 180 3.83 -14.85 9.60
N ASN A 181 3.63 -15.36 8.39
CA ASN A 181 4.59 -15.17 7.30
C ASN A 181 4.59 -13.72 6.77
N ASP A 182 5.79 -13.15 6.64
CA ASP A 182 6.03 -11.77 6.19
C ASP A 182 6.20 -11.64 4.67
N GLN A 183 5.67 -12.56 3.86
CA GLN A 183 5.69 -12.39 2.41
C GLN A 183 4.86 -11.15 2.03
N GLN A 184 5.57 -10.09 1.67
CA GLN A 184 4.98 -8.89 1.10
C GLN A 184 4.77 -9.12 -0.39
N ASN A 185 3.54 -8.89 -0.86
CA ASN A 185 3.31 -8.74 -2.28
C ASN A 185 4.11 -7.51 -2.76
N SER A 186 4.86 -7.66 -3.85
CA SER A 186 5.53 -6.55 -4.51
C SER A 186 4.51 -5.46 -4.88
N ILE A 187 4.94 -4.21 -4.78
CA ILE A 187 4.16 -3.08 -5.28
C ILE A 187 4.27 -3.14 -6.80
N LYS A 188 3.20 -2.84 -7.55
CA LYS A 188 3.29 -2.79 -9.01
C LYS A 188 3.75 -1.40 -9.44
N GLY A 189 4.82 -1.32 -10.23
CA GLY A 189 5.27 -0.09 -10.88
C GLY A 189 4.22 0.50 -11.82
N TYR A 190 4.47 1.72 -12.30
CA TYR A 190 3.75 2.25 -13.46
C TYR A 190 4.19 1.50 -14.71
N SER A 191 3.26 1.19 -15.60
CA SER A 191 3.60 0.77 -16.97
C SER A 191 4.05 1.98 -17.80
N ASP A 192 4.76 1.75 -18.90
CA ASP A 192 5.26 2.82 -19.81
C ASP A 192 4.15 3.77 -20.26
N THR A 193 2.94 3.26 -20.56
CA THR A 193 1.77 4.09 -20.90
C THR A 193 1.33 4.98 -19.73
N GLU A 194 1.32 4.46 -18.50
CA GLU A 194 0.99 5.24 -17.30
C GLU A 194 2.07 6.29 -17.05
N GLU A 195 3.35 5.92 -17.15
CA GLU A 195 4.49 6.82 -16.99
C GLU A 195 4.40 8.00 -17.94
N LYS A 196 4.24 7.75 -19.25
CA LYS A 196 4.14 8.80 -20.26
C LYS A 196 3.00 9.78 -19.95
N ILE A 197 1.80 9.27 -19.65
CA ILE A 197 0.64 10.11 -19.30
C ILE A 197 0.92 10.95 -18.04
N LEU A 198 1.51 10.33 -17.01
CA LEU A 198 1.80 10.98 -15.75
C LEU A 198 2.85 12.07 -15.89
N VAL A 199 4.02 11.76 -16.46
CA VAL A 199 5.13 12.68 -16.59
C VAL A 199 4.74 13.87 -17.47
N THR A 200 4.13 13.62 -18.64
CA THR A 200 3.69 14.71 -19.53
C THR A 200 2.72 15.65 -18.81
N ARG A 201 1.63 15.14 -18.23
CA ARG A 201 0.58 16.01 -17.67
C ARG A 201 0.97 16.68 -16.36
N LEU A 202 1.80 16.03 -15.54
CA LEU A 202 2.33 16.64 -14.31
C LEU A 202 3.35 17.74 -14.65
N SER A 203 4.21 17.52 -15.65
CA SER A 203 5.14 18.52 -16.16
C SER A 203 4.42 19.71 -16.78
N ASP A 204 3.43 19.47 -17.66
CA ASP A 204 2.60 20.51 -18.26
C ASP A 204 1.94 21.38 -17.19
N LEU A 205 1.37 20.75 -16.15
CA LEU A 205 0.76 21.47 -15.03
C LEU A 205 1.78 22.31 -14.26
N PHE A 206 2.92 21.72 -13.89
CA PHE A 206 3.94 22.40 -13.09
C PHE A 206 4.57 23.57 -13.86
N PHE A 207 5.01 23.33 -15.09
CA PHE A 207 5.67 24.35 -15.91
C PHE A 207 4.70 25.38 -16.50
N ALA A 208 3.40 25.11 -16.55
CA ALA A 208 2.41 26.16 -16.83
C ALA A 208 2.19 27.06 -15.60
N LEU A 209 2.03 26.48 -14.41
CA LEU A 209 1.67 27.25 -13.21
C LEU A 209 2.85 27.96 -12.55
N ALA A 210 3.99 27.27 -12.36
CA ALA A 210 5.10 27.78 -11.56
C ALA A 210 5.68 29.10 -12.12
N PRO A 211 5.97 29.26 -13.42
CA PRO A 211 6.48 30.53 -13.96
C PRO A 211 5.51 31.69 -13.77
N GLN A 212 4.20 31.47 -13.97
CA GLN A 212 3.17 32.50 -13.77
C GLN A 212 3.08 32.92 -12.29
N LEU A 213 3.18 31.96 -11.37
CA LEU A 213 3.18 32.22 -9.93
C LEU A 213 4.45 32.94 -9.46
N ILE A 214 5.61 32.60 -10.04
CA ILE A 214 6.90 33.25 -9.79
C ILE A 214 6.84 34.70 -10.26
N ALA A 215 6.48 34.93 -11.53
CA ALA A 215 6.39 36.27 -12.11
C ALA A 215 5.44 37.16 -11.29
N ALA A 216 4.29 36.62 -10.87
CA ALA A 216 3.36 37.39 -10.04
C ALA A 216 3.94 37.83 -8.69
N LYS A 217 4.84 37.05 -8.08
CA LYS A 217 5.52 37.43 -6.83
C LYS A 217 6.70 38.38 -7.06
N GLU A 218 7.51 38.14 -8.09
CA GLU A 218 8.67 38.98 -8.40
C GLU A 218 8.26 40.38 -8.86
N GLU A 219 7.20 40.47 -9.65
CA GLU A 219 6.70 41.72 -10.24
C GLU A 219 5.54 42.34 -9.42
N ASN A 220 5.20 41.77 -8.27
CA ASN A 220 4.05 42.18 -7.43
C ASN A 220 2.72 42.31 -8.22
N LEU A 221 2.49 41.41 -9.18
CA LEU A 221 1.28 41.40 -9.99
C LEU A 221 0.12 40.75 -9.25
N THR A 222 -1.09 41.27 -9.50
CA THR A 222 -2.31 40.60 -9.05
C THR A 222 -2.59 39.40 -9.95
N LEU A 223 -2.60 38.20 -9.38
CA LEU A 223 -2.96 36.99 -10.12
C LEU A 223 -4.43 37.06 -10.57
N PRO A 224 -4.75 36.59 -11.80
CA PRO A 224 -6.14 36.45 -12.22
C PRO A 224 -6.87 35.45 -11.32
N GLU A 225 -8.22 35.47 -11.30
CA GLU A 225 -9.02 34.53 -10.48
C GLU A 225 -8.69 33.06 -10.80
N LYS A 226 -8.35 32.80 -12.07
CA LYS A 226 -8.06 31.48 -12.62
C LYS A 226 -6.86 31.57 -13.57
N LEU A 227 -5.95 30.61 -13.45
CA LEU A 227 -4.89 30.35 -14.42
C LEU A 227 -5.33 29.26 -15.38
N LEU A 228 -4.92 29.37 -16.63
CA LEU A 228 -5.27 28.42 -17.68
C LEU A 228 -4.09 27.50 -17.94
N VAL A 229 -4.35 26.19 -18.00
CA VAL A 229 -3.36 25.15 -18.25
C VAL A 229 -3.87 24.28 -19.39
N THR A 230 -3.09 24.16 -20.45
CA THR A 230 -3.40 23.24 -21.55
C THR A 230 -2.98 21.84 -21.15
N VAL A 231 -3.91 20.89 -21.22
CA VAL A 231 -3.65 19.46 -20.98
C VAL A 231 -3.82 18.71 -22.29
N ASN A 232 -2.78 17.99 -22.72
CA ASN A 232 -2.84 17.15 -23.91
C ASN A 232 -3.46 15.79 -23.59
N LEU A 233 -4.51 15.44 -24.33
CA LEU A 233 -5.33 14.23 -24.16
C LEU A 233 -5.26 13.32 -25.40
N GLU A 234 -4.03 13.08 -25.90
CA GLU A 234 -3.74 12.17 -27.03
C GLU A 234 -4.68 12.34 -28.22
N GLY A 235 -4.44 13.39 -29.02
CA GLY A 235 -5.20 13.69 -30.24
C GLY A 235 -6.02 14.98 -30.15
N TYR A 236 -6.19 15.54 -28.95
CA TYR A 236 -6.74 16.89 -28.75
C TYR A 236 -6.20 17.53 -27.46
N ALA A 237 -6.27 18.86 -27.38
CA ALA A 237 -5.84 19.63 -26.22
C ALA A 237 -7.06 20.27 -25.52
N GLU A 238 -7.11 20.19 -24.20
CA GLU A 238 -8.17 20.81 -23.40
C GLU A 238 -7.61 21.87 -22.45
N LEU A 239 -8.27 23.02 -22.40
CA LEU A 239 -7.90 24.14 -21.55
C LEU A 239 -8.54 23.96 -20.17
N VAL A 240 -7.71 23.71 -19.15
CA VAL A 240 -8.15 23.51 -17.77
C VAL A 240 -8.00 24.79 -16.98
N SER A 241 -9.05 25.14 -16.23
CA SER A 241 -9.07 26.32 -15.39
C SER A 241 -8.72 25.99 -13.93
N ILE A 242 -7.63 26.59 -13.43
CA ILE A 242 -7.10 26.37 -12.09
C ILE A 242 -7.27 27.65 -11.25
N PRO A 243 -8.07 27.63 -10.17
CA PRO A 243 -8.29 28.82 -9.36
C PRO A 243 -7.02 29.23 -8.60
N THR A 244 -6.77 30.53 -8.46
CA THR A 244 -5.61 31.06 -7.72
C THR A 244 -5.92 31.27 -6.23
N SER A 245 -7.17 31.56 -5.90
CA SER A 245 -7.62 31.80 -4.52
C SER A 245 -7.37 30.59 -3.60
N LEU A 246 -6.75 30.88 -2.45
CA LEU A 246 -6.53 29.94 -1.34
C LEU A 246 -7.75 29.79 -0.42
N GLU A 247 -8.75 30.66 -0.57
CA GLU A 247 -9.95 30.65 0.28
C GLU A 247 -10.79 29.41 0.03
N THR A 248 -11.26 28.77 1.10
CA THR A 248 -12.20 27.66 1.03
C THR A 248 -13.64 28.19 1.13
N LYS A 249 -14.50 27.79 0.20
CA LYS A 249 -15.94 28.08 0.28
C LYS A 249 -16.56 27.14 1.34
N GLN A 250 -16.44 27.45 2.62
CA GLN A 250 -17.20 26.77 3.68
C GLN A 250 -18.37 27.62 4.18
N SER A 251 -19.50 26.94 4.36
CA SER A 251 -20.78 27.46 4.85
C SER A 251 -20.69 28.07 6.25
N ILE A 252 -21.50 29.12 6.44
CA ILE A 252 -21.55 30.17 7.47
C ILE A 252 -21.59 29.72 8.97
N LYS A 253 -21.38 28.44 9.33
CA LYS A 253 -21.61 27.97 10.72
C LYS A 253 -20.41 27.53 11.55
N ASP A 254 -19.22 27.40 10.98
CA ASP A 254 -18.03 27.09 11.77
C ASP A 254 -17.03 28.25 11.69
N GLN A 255 -16.49 28.65 12.85
CA GLN A 255 -15.41 29.65 13.00
C GLN A 255 -14.38 29.51 11.87
N LYS A 256 -13.87 30.63 11.32
CA LYS A 256 -12.78 30.68 10.31
C LYS A 256 -11.70 29.64 10.62
N THR A 257 -11.83 28.42 10.10
CA THR A 257 -10.85 27.37 10.28
C THR A 257 -9.83 27.51 9.17
N VAL A 258 -8.60 27.87 9.56
CA VAL A 258 -7.43 27.85 8.68
C VAL A 258 -7.36 26.50 7.98
N SER A 259 -7.56 26.51 6.66
CA SER A 259 -7.72 25.30 5.85
C SER A 259 -6.90 25.38 4.57
N VAL A 260 -6.59 24.23 3.97
CA VAL A 260 -5.83 24.15 2.72
C VAL A 260 -6.81 23.87 1.60
N ARG A 261 -6.82 24.73 0.58
CA ARG A 261 -7.55 24.48 -0.67
C ARG A 261 -6.64 23.75 -1.65
N SER A 262 -6.83 22.44 -1.78
CA SER A 262 -5.99 21.60 -2.66
C SER A 262 -6.05 21.98 -4.15
N VAL A 263 -7.15 22.56 -4.61
CA VAL A 263 -7.30 22.97 -6.02
C VAL A 263 -6.70 24.34 -6.34
N ALA A 264 -6.14 25.04 -5.36
CA ALA A 264 -5.51 26.33 -5.62
C ALA A 264 -4.23 26.14 -6.45
N ALA A 265 -3.95 27.06 -7.38
CA ALA A 265 -2.85 26.96 -8.33
C ALA A 265 -1.50 26.63 -7.68
N PHE A 266 -1.14 27.36 -6.62
CA PHE A 266 0.10 27.10 -5.88
C PHE A 266 0.12 25.67 -5.29
N ASN A 267 -0.95 25.26 -4.60
CA ASN A 267 -1.02 23.95 -3.97
C ASN A 267 -1.00 22.81 -5.02
N MET A 268 -1.64 23.00 -6.16
CA MET A 268 -1.59 22.06 -7.29
C MET A 268 -0.19 21.97 -7.89
N ALA A 269 0.50 23.09 -8.08
CA ALA A 269 1.89 23.11 -8.54
C ALA A 269 2.81 22.34 -7.57
N MET A 270 2.66 22.54 -6.26
CA MET A 270 3.41 21.79 -5.24
C MET A 270 3.05 20.30 -5.21
N GLY A 271 1.77 19.96 -5.45
CA GLY A 271 1.33 18.58 -5.61
C GLY A 271 1.95 17.88 -6.83
N ALA A 272 2.04 18.58 -7.96
CA ALA A 272 2.70 18.08 -9.16
C ALA A 272 4.21 17.94 -8.93
N ALA A 273 4.84 18.95 -8.33
CA ALA A 273 6.25 18.95 -7.98
C ALA A 273 6.63 17.78 -7.07
N TYR A 274 5.78 17.40 -6.12
CA TYR A 274 6.02 16.19 -5.30
C TYR A 274 6.17 14.92 -6.15
N HIS A 275 5.30 14.71 -7.14
CA HIS A 275 5.36 13.51 -7.99
C HIS A 275 6.49 13.58 -9.01
N LEU A 276 6.77 14.76 -9.58
CA LEU A 276 7.94 14.97 -10.43
C LEU A 276 9.23 14.72 -9.66
N MET A 277 9.34 15.19 -8.41
CA MET A 277 10.45 14.86 -7.53
C MET A 277 10.58 13.35 -7.32
N CYS A 278 9.46 12.63 -7.11
CA CYS A 278 9.48 11.17 -7.01
C CYS A 278 9.98 10.51 -8.31
N PHE A 279 9.61 11.02 -9.48
CA PHE A 279 10.05 10.53 -10.79
C PHE A 279 11.56 10.76 -11.01
N PHE A 280 12.04 11.98 -10.80
CA PHE A 280 13.45 12.33 -11.02
C PHE A 280 14.38 11.67 -10.01
N THR A 281 14.00 11.59 -8.74
CA THR A 281 14.90 11.15 -7.66
C THR A 281 14.67 9.71 -7.22
N SER A 282 13.51 9.13 -7.54
CA SER A 282 13.09 7.83 -7.02
C SER A 282 13.16 7.72 -5.49
N LEU A 283 13.08 8.82 -4.75
CA LEU A 283 13.15 8.80 -3.29
C LEU A 283 11.82 8.39 -2.63
N ASN A 284 11.90 7.90 -1.38
CA ASN A 284 10.70 7.55 -0.60
C ASN A 284 9.94 8.82 -0.17
N ASP A 285 8.64 8.67 0.14
CA ASP A 285 7.77 9.77 0.58
C ASP A 285 8.38 10.65 1.69
N THR A 286 8.96 10.04 2.72
CA THR A 286 9.58 10.80 3.82
C THR A 286 10.81 11.56 3.36
N ASN A 287 11.62 10.97 2.47
CA ASN A 287 12.83 11.61 1.98
C ASN A 287 12.50 12.79 1.06
N VAL A 288 11.59 12.60 0.10
CA VAL A 288 11.11 13.66 -0.80
C VAL A 288 10.59 14.87 -0.03
N ARG A 289 9.83 14.65 1.05
CA ARG A 289 9.27 15.74 1.88
C ARG A 289 10.32 16.50 2.70
N SER A 290 11.45 15.87 2.99
CA SER A 290 12.51 16.45 3.84
C SER A 290 13.60 17.16 3.05
N ILE A 291 13.53 17.16 1.71
CA ILE A 291 14.45 17.96 0.90
C ILE A 291 14.18 19.43 1.22
N ALA A 292 15.23 20.17 1.53
CA ALA A 292 15.16 21.51 2.07
C ALA A 292 16.11 22.46 1.33
N HIS A 293 15.93 23.76 1.56
CA HIS A 293 16.85 24.80 1.08
C HIS A 293 18.21 24.76 1.82
N PRO A 294 19.30 25.22 1.19
CA PRO A 294 19.42 25.62 -0.23
C PRO A 294 19.62 24.43 -1.16
N ILE A 295 19.39 24.62 -2.47
CA ILE A 295 19.73 23.63 -3.49
C ILE A 295 20.95 24.10 -4.27
N GLU A 296 22.01 23.29 -4.31
CA GLU A 296 23.25 23.62 -5.00
C GLU A 296 23.29 23.00 -6.40
N VAL A 297 23.57 23.84 -7.40
CA VAL A 297 23.77 23.40 -8.79
C VAL A 297 25.28 23.28 -9.04
N HIS A 298 25.72 22.07 -9.34
CA HIS A 298 27.09 21.77 -9.76
C HIS A 298 27.18 21.77 -11.28
N THR A 299 28.26 22.32 -11.83
CA THR A 299 28.56 22.29 -13.26
C THR A 299 29.80 21.44 -13.46
N ASP A 300 29.82 20.58 -14.48
CA ASP A 300 30.99 19.75 -14.76
C ASP A 300 32.20 20.61 -15.18
N GLU A 301 33.38 20.24 -14.68
CA GLU A 301 34.62 20.99 -14.93
C GLU A 301 35.09 20.89 -16.38
N ARG A 302 34.75 19.80 -17.07
CA ARG A 302 35.16 19.49 -18.45
C ARG A 302 34.11 19.93 -19.46
N ASP A 303 32.83 19.73 -19.16
CA ASP A 303 31.72 20.21 -19.98
C ASP A 303 30.81 21.18 -19.20
N LYS A 304 30.99 22.48 -19.45
CA LYS A 304 30.20 23.54 -18.81
C LYS A 304 28.71 23.52 -19.19
N SER A 305 28.34 22.76 -20.23
CA SER A 305 26.93 22.56 -20.60
C SER A 305 26.24 21.53 -19.71
N LEU A 306 27.00 20.61 -19.10
CA LEU A 306 26.50 19.59 -18.18
C LEU A 306 26.33 20.18 -16.78
N LYS A 307 25.07 20.23 -16.34
CA LYS A 307 24.66 20.69 -15.01
C LYS A 307 24.06 19.52 -14.26
N THR A 308 24.46 19.38 -13.01
CA THR A 308 23.87 18.41 -12.08
C THR A 308 23.47 19.08 -10.79
N VAL A 309 22.41 18.57 -10.17
CA VAL A 309 21.93 19.01 -8.87
C VAL A 309 21.89 17.80 -7.97
N LYS A 310 22.66 17.84 -6.89
CA LYS A 310 22.60 16.82 -5.85
C LYS A 310 21.57 17.29 -4.82
N VAL A 311 20.51 16.51 -4.63
CA VAL A 311 19.55 16.72 -3.54
C VAL A 311 19.76 15.67 -2.47
N SER A 312 19.90 16.09 -1.22
CA SER A 312 20.11 15.19 -0.08
C SER A 312 18.96 15.25 0.92
N SER A 313 18.82 14.18 1.69
CA SER A 313 17.80 13.99 2.72
C SER A 313 18.31 13.04 3.79
N PHE A 314 17.86 13.21 5.04
CA PHE A 314 18.27 12.34 6.14
C PHE A 314 17.22 11.28 6.51
N LYS A 315 17.61 9.99 6.46
CA LYS A 315 16.76 8.86 6.87
C LYS A 315 17.01 8.50 8.34
N ALA A 316 16.30 9.16 9.25
CA ALA A 316 16.47 8.99 10.71
C ALA A 316 16.41 7.53 11.22
N ARG A 317 15.58 6.66 10.62
CA ARG A 317 15.48 5.24 11.04
C ARG A 317 16.72 4.40 10.68
N ALA A 318 17.42 4.77 9.61
CA ALA A 318 18.62 4.09 9.16
C ALA A 318 19.90 4.86 9.55
N ASN A 319 19.74 6.03 10.18
CA ASN A 319 20.82 6.96 10.50
C ASN A 319 21.76 7.19 9.31
N LYS A 320 21.18 7.44 8.13
CA LYS A 320 21.91 7.54 6.86
C LYS A 320 21.41 8.73 6.05
N GLU A 321 22.33 9.46 5.43
CA GLU A 321 22.04 10.41 4.36
C GLU A 321 21.64 9.66 3.08
N VAL A 322 20.74 10.26 2.33
CA VAL A 322 20.15 9.71 1.11
C VAL A 322 20.19 10.79 0.05
N ASP A 323 20.89 10.50 -1.03
CA ASP A 323 21.17 11.46 -2.09
C ASP A 323 20.52 11.04 -3.41
N ALA A 324 20.15 12.01 -4.22
CA ALA A 324 19.77 11.81 -5.62
C ALA A 324 20.41 12.87 -6.51
N LEU A 325 20.76 12.50 -7.74
CA LEU A 325 21.34 13.38 -8.74
C LEU A 325 20.31 13.67 -9.82
N LEU A 326 20.09 14.94 -10.13
CA LEU A 326 19.30 15.38 -11.28
C LEU A 326 20.28 16.00 -12.30
N SER A 327 20.22 15.58 -13.56
CA SER A 327 21.07 16.10 -14.64
C SER A 327 20.25 16.77 -15.74
N ASN A 328 20.92 17.51 -16.62
CA ASN A 328 20.38 18.02 -17.87
C ASN A 328 20.85 17.25 -19.12
N ASP A 329 21.57 16.14 -18.94
CA ASP A 329 22.18 15.33 -20.02
C ASP A 329 21.75 13.85 -19.99
N ILE A 330 21.80 13.18 -21.15
CA ILE A 330 21.66 11.71 -21.32
C ILE A 330 23.04 11.13 -21.59
N ASP A 331 23.58 10.37 -20.65
CA ASP A 331 24.56 9.38 -21.05
C ASP A 331 23.79 8.15 -21.59
N GLU A 332 23.63 8.09 -22.92
CA GLU A 332 22.98 6.96 -23.62
C GLU A 332 23.71 5.62 -23.34
N SER A 333 24.95 5.66 -22.85
CA SER A 333 25.70 4.46 -22.43
C SER A 333 25.38 3.98 -21.00
N ILE A 334 24.66 4.79 -20.21
CA ILE A 334 24.40 4.50 -18.80
C ILE A 334 22.90 4.30 -18.50
N VAL A 335 21.97 4.91 -19.25
CA VAL A 335 20.54 4.89 -18.91
C VAL A 335 19.63 4.93 -20.14
N ASN A 336 18.87 3.87 -20.39
CA ASN A 336 17.87 3.79 -21.46
C ASN A 336 16.47 4.08 -20.88
N PHE A 337 16.09 5.35 -20.70
CA PHE A 337 14.70 5.72 -20.39
C PHE A 337 14.02 6.24 -21.67
N ASP A 338 12.84 5.72 -21.98
CA ASP A 338 11.98 6.17 -23.10
C ASP A 338 11.27 7.53 -22.81
N VAL A 339 11.48 8.12 -21.63
CA VAL A 339 11.07 9.49 -21.27
C VAL A 339 12.26 10.24 -20.66
N GLU A 340 12.84 11.15 -21.43
CA GLU A 340 14.10 11.83 -21.12
C GLU A 340 14.02 12.65 -19.82
N LYS A 341 14.74 12.24 -18.76
CA LYS A 341 14.88 12.99 -17.48
C LYS A 341 15.68 14.31 -17.62
N ARG A 342 15.91 14.78 -18.85
CA ARG A 342 16.69 15.98 -19.21
C ARG A 342 16.24 17.27 -18.52
N ASP A 343 14.96 17.35 -18.16
CA ASP A 343 14.40 18.53 -17.49
C ASP A 343 14.64 18.56 -15.96
N GLY A 344 15.40 17.62 -15.39
CA GLY A 344 15.61 17.51 -13.95
C GLY A 344 16.17 18.78 -13.30
N VAL A 345 17.22 19.37 -13.88
CA VAL A 345 17.82 20.63 -13.39
C VAL A 345 16.84 21.80 -13.53
N LYS A 346 16.18 21.92 -14.68
CA LYS A 346 15.19 22.98 -14.93
C LYS A 346 14.04 22.90 -13.93
N PHE A 347 13.55 21.69 -13.67
CA PHE A 347 12.51 21.41 -12.69
C PHE A 347 12.92 21.86 -11.29
N ILE A 348 14.06 21.37 -10.77
CA ILE A 348 14.45 21.65 -9.38
C ILE A 348 14.77 23.13 -9.15
N THR A 349 15.44 23.80 -10.08
CA THR A 349 15.71 25.24 -9.98
C THR A 349 14.41 26.06 -10.01
N THR A 350 13.44 25.67 -10.83
CA THR A 350 12.12 26.33 -10.85
C THR A 350 11.37 26.10 -9.54
N LEU A 351 11.41 24.88 -8.99
CA LEU A 351 10.79 24.55 -7.72
C LEU A 351 11.42 25.30 -6.55
N GLU A 352 12.76 25.35 -6.49
CA GLU A 352 13.48 26.09 -5.46
C GLU A 352 13.09 27.57 -5.48
N LYS A 353 13.08 28.19 -6.67
CA LYS A 353 12.66 29.59 -6.85
C LYS A 353 11.22 29.83 -6.39
N LEU A 354 10.28 28.98 -6.84
CA LEU A 354 8.88 29.05 -6.42
C LEU A 354 8.74 28.90 -4.89
N SER A 355 9.46 27.94 -4.31
CA SER A 355 9.44 27.64 -2.88
C SER A 355 9.96 28.83 -2.06
N LYS A 356 11.09 29.45 -2.44
CA LYS A 356 11.65 30.64 -1.78
C LYS A 356 10.70 31.84 -1.79
N LEU A 357 9.98 32.06 -2.90
CA LEU A 357 9.10 33.22 -3.06
C LEU A 357 7.78 33.14 -2.25
N TYR A 358 7.34 31.93 -1.93
CA TYR A 358 6.05 31.70 -1.24
C TYR A 358 6.20 31.14 0.18
N GLY A 359 7.36 30.58 0.50
CA GLY A 359 7.69 30.05 1.83
C GLY A 359 8.52 31.04 2.64
N ASN A 360 8.99 30.59 3.80
CA ASN A 360 9.83 31.42 4.66
C ASN A 360 11.26 31.61 4.10
N GLY A 361 11.69 30.75 3.18
CA GLY A 361 13.00 30.85 2.52
C GLY A 361 14.20 30.67 3.44
N GLU A 362 13.97 30.26 4.69
CA GLU A 362 15.00 30.02 5.70
C GLU A 362 15.84 28.78 5.31
N GLU A 363 17.12 28.80 5.70
CA GLU A 363 17.99 27.63 5.57
C GLU A 363 17.34 26.43 6.29
N TYR A 364 17.40 25.24 5.69
CA TYR A 364 16.76 24.01 6.18
C TYR A 364 15.22 23.99 6.14
N SER A 365 14.55 24.99 5.56
CA SER A 365 13.11 24.92 5.29
C SER A 365 12.78 23.95 4.15
N GLU A 366 11.73 23.14 4.33
CA GLU A 366 11.30 22.12 3.37
C GLU A 366 10.88 22.76 2.03
N LEU A 367 11.32 22.19 0.89
CA LEU A 367 10.96 22.71 -0.45
C LEU A 367 9.45 22.64 -0.72
N LEU A 368 8.81 21.56 -0.26
CA LEU A 368 7.44 21.19 -0.58
C LEU A 368 6.50 21.48 0.59
N PHE A 369 5.60 22.42 0.40
CA PHE A 369 4.55 22.76 1.37
C PHE A 369 3.26 23.14 0.66
N PHE A 370 2.18 23.25 1.44
CA PHE A 370 0.92 23.84 0.97
C PHE A 370 0.65 25.13 1.71
N LEU A 371 0.04 26.09 1.01
CA LEU A 371 -0.46 27.30 1.62
C LEU A 371 -1.89 27.08 2.14
N ASN A 372 -2.14 27.63 3.32
CA ASN A 372 -3.47 27.69 3.92
C ASN A 372 -4.25 28.91 3.40
N SER A 373 -5.49 29.05 3.85
CA SER A 373 -6.40 30.16 3.49
C SER A 373 -5.90 31.56 3.88
N GLU A 374 -4.86 31.66 4.70
CA GLU A 374 -4.23 32.91 5.14
C GLU A 374 -2.90 33.18 4.41
N ASN A 375 -2.62 32.42 3.34
CA ASN A 375 -1.37 32.52 2.58
C ASN A 375 -0.11 32.23 3.42
N GLN A 376 -0.23 31.37 4.44
CA GLN A 376 0.89 30.90 5.25
C GLN A 376 1.14 29.41 5.00
N GLU A 377 2.37 28.97 5.26
CA GLU A 377 2.72 27.55 5.22
C GLU A 377 1.83 26.72 6.15
N SER A 378 1.26 25.65 5.62
CA SER A 378 0.38 24.78 6.38
C SER A 378 1.17 23.73 7.15
N ASP A 379 0.76 23.51 8.40
CA ASP A 379 1.12 22.32 9.20
C ASP A 379 0.67 20.98 8.56
N ARG A 380 0.00 21.00 7.40
CA ARG A 380 -0.58 19.84 6.71
C ARG A 380 -0.12 19.75 5.25
N PHE A 381 0.77 18.81 4.96
CA PHE A 381 1.06 18.37 3.59
C PHE A 381 0.28 17.08 3.25
N ASN A 382 -1.02 17.24 2.97
CA ASN A 382 -1.93 16.12 2.72
C ASN A 382 -1.93 15.68 1.24
N ILE A 383 -0.86 14.98 0.84
CA ILE A 383 -0.71 14.50 -0.54
C ILE A 383 -1.84 13.57 -0.98
N THR A 384 -2.42 12.78 -0.06
CA THR A 384 -3.50 11.85 -0.41
C THR A 384 -4.74 12.55 -0.93
N ASP A 385 -5.09 13.70 -0.36
CA ASP A 385 -6.23 14.49 -0.83
C ASP A 385 -5.89 15.26 -2.10
N MET A 386 -4.68 15.82 -2.17
CA MET A 386 -4.14 16.44 -3.39
C MET A 386 -4.18 15.50 -4.59
N ASN A 387 -3.78 14.24 -4.42
CA ASN A 387 -3.74 13.25 -5.50
C ASN A 387 -5.11 13.00 -6.14
N LYS A 388 -6.20 13.11 -5.39
CA LYS A 388 -7.56 13.01 -5.95
C LYS A 388 -7.86 14.17 -6.91
N HIS A 389 -7.41 15.37 -6.53
CA HIS A 389 -7.60 16.57 -7.33
C HIS A 389 -6.69 16.57 -8.56
N LEU A 390 -5.43 16.16 -8.44
CA LEU A 390 -4.53 15.99 -9.58
C LEU A 390 -5.06 14.97 -10.57
N ALA A 391 -5.44 13.77 -10.10
CA ALA A 391 -5.98 12.72 -10.95
C ALA A 391 -7.22 13.16 -11.72
N LEU A 392 -8.12 13.91 -11.07
CA LEU A 392 -9.31 14.44 -11.70
C LEU A 392 -9.00 15.56 -12.70
N LYS A 393 -8.25 16.59 -12.28
CA LYS A 393 -7.99 17.80 -13.07
C LYS A 393 -7.11 17.53 -14.29
N LEU A 394 -6.23 16.53 -14.22
CA LEU A 394 -5.38 16.09 -15.31
C LEU A 394 -5.96 14.88 -16.06
N ASN A 395 -7.18 14.45 -15.72
CA ASN A 395 -7.87 13.31 -16.31
C ASN A 395 -7.00 12.04 -16.42
N LEU A 396 -6.29 11.69 -15.33
CA LEU A 396 -5.34 10.57 -15.29
C LEU A 396 -6.08 9.23 -15.26
N LEU A 397 -6.76 8.90 -16.36
CA LEU A 397 -7.57 7.68 -16.50
C LEU A 397 -6.69 6.44 -16.49
N SER A 398 -7.09 5.44 -15.70
CA SER A 398 -6.43 4.14 -15.65
C SER A 398 -6.69 3.37 -16.94
N PRO A 399 -5.69 2.68 -17.52
CA PRO A 399 -5.92 1.76 -18.64
C PRO A 399 -6.80 0.57 -18.22
N TYR A 400 -6.90 0.28 -16.92
CA TYR A 400 -7.69 -0.82 -16.37
C TYR A 400 -9.13 -0.43 -15.99
N ARG A 401 -9.59 0.78 -16.34
CA ARG A 401 -10.91 1.32 -15.94
C ARG A 401 -12.11 0.48 -16.38
N LYS A 402 -11.98 -0.28 -17.47
CA LYS A 402 -13.01 -1.24 -17.91
C LYS A 402 -13.34 -2.29 -16.82
N THR A 403 -12.41 -2.59 -15.90
CA THR A 403 -12.64 -3.58 -14.83
C THR A 403 -13.75 -3.17 -13.84
N VAL A 404 -14.08 -1.88 -13.74
CA VAL A 404 -15.15 -1.38 -12.87
C VAL A 404 -16.44 -1.04 -13.59
N ILE A 405 -16.52 -1.30 -14.91
CA ILE A 405 -17.67 -0.88 -15.71
C ILE A 405 -18.98 -1.48 -15.22
N ARG A 406 -18.98 -2.76 -14.82
CA ARG A 406 -20.16 -3.44 -14.25
C ARG A 406 -20.74 -2.68 -13.07
N TRP A 407 -19.88 -2.11 -12.23
CA TRP A 407 -20.33 -1.33 -11.07
C TRP A 407 -20.92 0.02 -11.48
N PHE A 408 -20.36 0.69 -12.48
CA PHE A 408 -20.98 1.91 -13.00
C PHE A 408 -22.34 1.66 -13.63
N LYS A 409 -22.56 0.50 -14.27
CA LYS A 409 -23.88 0.09 -14.75
C LYS A 409 -24.88 -0.07 -13.61
N GLU A 410 -24.51 -0.80 -12.55
CA GLU A 410 -25.36 -0.94 -11.35
C GLU A 410 -25.68 0.42 -10.72
N LEU A 411 -24.72 1.34 -10.67
CA LEU A 411 -24.93 2.70 -10.19
C LEU A 411 -25.87 3.50 -11.12
N PHE A 412 -25.71 3.40 -12.44
CA PHE A 412 -26.59 4.04 -13.41
C PHE A 412 -28.04 3.60 -13.20
N ASP A 413 -28.30 2.30 -13.16
CA ASP A 413 -29.65 1.75 -12.94
C ASP A 413 -30.22 2.16 -11.58
N THR A 414 -29.41 2.12 -10.54
CA THR A 414 -29.81 2.54 -9.18
C THR A 414 -30.24 4.00 -9.17
N TYR A 415 -29.44 4.90 -9.74
CA TYR A 415 -29.79 6.32 -9.79
C TYR A 415 -30.99 6.60 -10.69
N ARG A 416 -31.13 5.84 -11.79
CA ARG A 416 -32.28 5.90 -12.69
C ARG A 416 -33.59 5.58 -11.97
N ASN A 417 -33.53 4.62 -11.05
CA ASN A 417 -34.63 4.23 -10.18
C ASN A 417 -34.83 5.16 -8.96
N GLN A 418 -34.23 6.35 -8.96
CA GLN A 418 -34.26 7.30 -7.84
C GLN A 418 -33.76 6.71 -6.52
N GLN A 419 -32.74 5.85 -6.61
CA GLN A 419 -32.05 5.27 -5.46
C GLN A 419 -30.58 5.67 -5.46
N PHE A 420 -29.88 5.42 -4.36
CA PHE A 420 -28.42 5.45 -4.31
C PHE A 420 -27.90 4.38 -3.35
N ILE A 421 -26.71 3.87 -3.63
CA ILE A 421 -26.05 2.89 -2.76
C ILE A 421 -25.10 3.62 -1.81
N SER A 422 -25.29 3.45 -0.50
CA SER A 422 -24.28 3.77 0.50
C SER A 422 -23.42 2.54 0.73
N LEU A 423 -22.14 2.64 0.38
CA LEU A 423 -21.17 1.56 0.51
C LEU A 423 -20.00 2.01 1.38
N LYS A 424 -19.80 1.37 2.52
CA LYS A 424 -18.71 1.67 3.46
C LYS A 424 -18.28 0.42 4.22
N THR A 425 -17.16 0.52 4.93
CA THR A 425 -16.77 -0.49 5.92
C THR A 425 -17.24 -0.06 7.30
N THR A 426 -17.68 -1.03 8.10
CA THR A 426 -18.05 -0.84 9.50
C THR A 426 -17.40 -1.91 10.36
N VAL A 427 -17.50 -1.79 11.67
CA VAL A 427 -16.91 -2.75 12.61
C VAL A 427 -18.03 -3.43 13.39
N ASN A 428 -18.13 -4.76 13.28
CA ASN A 428 -19.16 -5.54 13.97
C ASN A 428 -18.86 -5.67 15.48
N THR A 429 -19.72 -6.39 16.21
CA THR A 429 -19.58 -6.58 17.67
C THR A 429 -18.26 -7.23 18.06
N LEU A 430 -17.76 -8.18 17.26
CA LEU A 430 -16.48 -8.88 17.45
C LEU A 430 -15.25 -8.03 17.13
N GLY A 431 -15.41 -6.81 16.63
CA GLY A 431 -14.28 -5.97 16.19
C GLY A 431 -13.78 -6.28 14.77
N ARG A 432 -14.51 -7.10 14.01
CA ARG A 432 -14.19 -7.40 12.60
C ARG A 432 -14.70 -6.30 11.69
N VAL A 433 -13.94 -6.04 10.63
CA VAL A 433 -14.35 -5.13 9.57
C VAL A 433 -15.34 -5.86 8.66
N VAL A 434 -16.51 -5.27 8.44
CA VAL A 434 -17.57 -5.82 7.59
C VAL A 434 -18.05 -4.79 6.57
N THR A 435 -18.58 -5.26 5.45
CA THR A 435 -19.20 -4.42 4.42
C THR A 435 -20.55 -3.91 4.92
N SER A 436 -20.82 -2.63 4.70
CA SER A 436 -22.15 -2.04 4.83
C SER A 436 -22.57 -1.54 3.45
N LYS A 437 -23.53 -2.24 2.81
CA LYS A 437 -24.07 -1.94 1.48
C LYS A 437 -25.58 -1.73 1.62
N ILE A 438 -26.01 -0.47 1.69
CA ILE A 438 -27.41 -0.11 1.92
C ILE A 438 -27.91 0.69 0.71
N VAL A 439 -29.04 0.26 0.14
CA VAL A 439 -29.75 1.01 -0.90
C VAL A 439 -30.72 1.98 -0.23
N HIS A 440 -30.65 3.24 -0.60
CA HIS A 440 -31.52 4.30 -0.10
C HIS A 440 -32.34 4.87 -1.24
N SER A 441 -33.64 5.07 -1.03
CA SER A 441 -34.46 5.89 -1.93
C SER A 441 -34.09 7.36 -1.76
N THR A 442 -34.08 8.12 -2.84
CA THR A 442 -33.93 9.57 -2.84
C THR A 442 -35.16 10.23 -3.42
N THR A 443 -35.74 11.18 -2.69
CA THR A 443 -36.81 12.05 -3.20
C THR A 443 -36.26 13.21 -4.04
N SER A 444 -34.93 13.40 -4.07
CA SER A 444 -34.28 14.46 -4.84
C SER A 444 -34.04 14.03 -6.28
N GLN A 445 -34.88 14.51 -7.19
CA GLN A 445 -34.72 14.33 -8.63
C GLN A 445 -33.36 14.84 -9.14
N THR A 446 -32.86 15.95 -8.56
CA THR A 446 -31.56 16.52 -8.93
C THR A 446 -30.42 15.57 -8.61
N LYS A 447 -30.42 14.93 -7.43
CA LYS A 447 -29.39 13.96 -7.05
C LYS A 447 -29.44 12.72 -7.92
N ALA A 448 -30.64 12.20 -8.19
CA ALA A 448 -30.83 11.07 -9.09
C ALA A 448 -30.32 11.37 -10.50
N THR A 449 -30.68 12.54 -11.04
CA THR A 449 -30.22 13.00 -12.36
C THR A 449 -28.69 13.15 -12.38
N GLN A 450 -28.10 13.80 -11.38
CA GLN A 450 -26.65 13.98 -11.30
C GLN A 450 -25.91 12.64 -11.17
N GLY A 451 -26.42 11.71 -10.35
CA GLY A 451 -25.86 10.38 -10.20
C GLY A 451 -25.91 9.59 -11.51
N THR A 452 -27.05 9.63 -12.20
CA THR A 452 -27.24 9.00 -13.51
C THR A 452 -26.27 9.58 -14.54
N THR A 453 -26.20 10.92 -14.68
CA THR A 453 -25.26 11.59 -15.61
C THR A 453 -23.79 11.28 -15.29
N ASN A 454 -23.41 11.28 -14.00
CA ASN A 454 -22.04 10.92 -13.60
C ASN A 454 -21.71 9.46 -13.95
N ALA A 455 -22.66 8.54 -13.74
CA ALA A 455 -22.47 7.13 -14.06
C ALA A 455 -22.36 6.93 -15.57
N SER A 456 -23.22 7.59 -16.36
CA SER A 456 -23.14 7.62 -17.82
C SER A 456 -21.77 8.10 -18.32
N TYR A 457 -21.25 9.21 -17.76
CA TYR A 457 -19.91 9.70 -18.10
C TYR A 457 -18.84 8.64 -17.82
N CYS A 458 -18.87 8.00 -16.64
CA CYS A 458 -17.88 6.99 -16.26
C CYS A 458 -17.98 5.70 -17.09
N ILE A 459 -19.18 5.32 -17.52
CA ILE A 459 -19.39 4.18 -18.44
C ILE A 459 -18.79 4.51 -19.81
N LEU A 460 -19.14 5.65 -20.39
CA LEU A 460 -18.66 6.09 -21.70
C LEU A 460 -17.15 6.24 -21.72
N SER A 461 -16.56 6.85 -20.68
CA SER A 461 -15.11 7.03 -20.59
C SER A 461 -14.37 5.70 -20.48
N CYS A 462 -15.01 4.61 -20.07
CA CYS A 462 -14.38 3.28 -20.10
C CYS A 462 -14.15 2.75 -21.51
N TYR A 463 -14.89 3.23 -22.51
CA TYR A 463 -14.76 2.78 -23.91
C TYR A 463 -13.93 3.72 -24.77
N THR A 464 -13.78 4.99 -24.37
CA THR A 464 -13.09 5.99 -25.18
C THR A 464 -12.34 6.99 -24.33
N ASP A 465 -11.24 7.51 -24.88
CA ASP A 465 -10.50 8.66 -24.36
C ASP A 465 -10.90 9.96 -25.08
N LEU A 466 -11.82 9.91 -26.06
CA LEU A 466 -12.38 11.08 -26.73
C LEU A 466 -13.15 11.97 -25.75
N PRO A 467 -13.20 13.29 -25.99
CA PRO A 467 -13.93 14.20 -25.13
C PRO A 467 -15.44 13.89 -25.22
N LEU A 468 -16.04 13.63 -24.07
CA LEU A 468 -17.49 13.38 -23.97
C LEU A 468 -18.33 14.67 -23.87
N LYS A 469 -17.65 15.81 -23.77
CA LYS A 469 -18.23 17.15 -23.69
C LYS A 469 -18.75 17.56 -25.07
N GLY A 470 -19.94 18.17 -25.12
CA GLY A 470 -20.48 18.72 -26.37
C GLY A 470 -20.93 17.70 -27.43
N ILE A 471 -21.02 16.40 -27.09
CA ILE A 471 -21.55 15.38 -28.01
C ILE A 471 -23.05 15.61 -28.24
N LEU A 472 -23.45 15.66 -29.52
CA LEU A 472 -24.82 15.86 -29.98
C LEU A 472 -25.56 14.53 -30.21
N LEU A 473 -26.87 14.54 -29.95
CA LEU A 473 -27.80 13.46 -30.29
C LEU A 473 -28.44 13.68 -31.68
N PRO A 474 -28.90 12.62 -32.37
CA PRO A 474 -28.83 11.20 -31.98
C PRO A 474 -27.45 10.57 -32.23
N LEU A 475 -27.17 9.46 -31.54
CA LEU A 475 -26.01 8.62 -31.84
C LEU A 475 -26.29 7.74 -33.07
N THR A 476 -25.25 7.36 -33.80
CA THR A 476 -25.35 6.42 -34.93
C THR A 476 -24.66 5.11 -34.59
N TYR A 477 -25.33 3.99 -34.85
CA TYR A 477 -24.86 2.64 -34.51
C TYR A 477 -24.55 1.87 -35.79
N SER A 478 -23.35 1.31 -35.90
CA SER A 478 -22.99 0.42 -37.00
C SER A 478 -23.66 -0.96 -36.85
N LYS A 479 -23.53 -1.79 -37.90
CA LYS A 479 -23.74 -3.24 -37.75
C LYS A 479 -22.62 -3.84 -36.89
N LYS A 480 -22.91 -5.01 -36.32
CA LYS A 480 -21.94 -5.85 -35.61
C LYS A 480 -20.79 -6.22 -36.55
N ASP A 481 -19.55 -6.04 -36.11
CA ASP A 481 -18.35 -6.48 -36.84
C ASP A 481 -18.03 -7.96 -36.58
N GLU A 482 -16.92 -8.44 -37.15
CA GLU A 482 -16.47 -9.83 -37.01
C GLU A 482 -16.12 -10.23 -35.57
N ASN A 483 -15.65 -9.27 -34.76
CA ASN A 483 -15.31 -9.48 -33.34
C ASN A 483 -16.53 -9.40 -32.42
N GLY A 484 -17.64 -8.92 -32.96
CA GLY A 484 -18.87 -8.73 -32.25
C GLY A 484 -19.02 -7.39 -31.54
N ASP A 485 -18.25 -6.42 -31.99
CA ASP A 485 -18.29 -5.05 -31.54
C ASP A 485 -19.14 -4.19 -32.47
N ILE A 486 -19.53 -3.01 -31.96
CA ILE A 486 -20.35 -2.03 -32.66
C ILE A 486 -19.64 -0.67 -32.55
N ALA A 487 -19.48 -0.01 -33.69
CA ALA A 487 -19.01 1.35 -33.75
C ALA A 487 -20.16 2.33 -33.50
N ILE A 488 -19.91 3.26 -32.59
CA ILE A 488 -20.83 4.33 -32.21
C ILE A 488 -20.24 5.64 -32.73
N SER A 489 -20.96 6.31 -33.62
CA SER A 489 -20.53 7.58 -34.24
C SER A 489 -21.42 8.73 -33.79
N PHE A 490 -20.81 9.91 -33.64
CA PHE A 490 -21.48 11.12 -33.16
C PHE A 490 -20.84 12.40 -33.72
N LYS A 491 -21.51 13.53 -33.51
CA LYS A 491 -21.04 14.87 -33.90
C LYS A 491 -20.84 15.76 -32.67
N TYR A 492 -19.88 16.65 -32.76
CA TYR A 492 -19.65 17.75 -31.82
C TYR A 492 -20.31 19.03 -32.34
N ARG A 493 -20.42 20.05 -31.47
CA ARG A 493 -20.99 21.37 -31.82
C ARG A 493 -20.24 22.11 -32.92
N ASP A 494 -18.94 21.88 -33.04
CA ASP A 494 -18.07 22.46 -34.06
C ASP A 494 -18.18 21.74 -35.42
N GLY A 495 -19.03 20.71 -35.52
CA GLY A 495 -19.21 19.90 -36.72
C GLY A 495 -18.22 18.73 -36.84
N ASN A 496 -17.22 18.65 -35.96
CA ASN A 496 -16.31 17.50 -35.93
C ASN A 496 -17.06 16.22 -35.60
N THR A 497 -16.57 15.10 -36.11
CA THR A 497 -17.14 13.78 -35.87
C THR A 497 -16.21 12.96 -34.99
N GLY A 498 -16.79 12.10 -34.16
CA GLY A 498 -16.05 11.15 -33.35
C GLY A 498 -16.71 9.79 -33.42
N SER A 499 -15.95 8.75 -33.11
CA SER A 499 -16.49 7.40 -32.95
C SER A 499 -15.68 6.59 -31.96
N PHE A 500 -16.36 5.68 -31.25
CA PHE A 500 -15.71 4.66 -30.42
C PHE A 500 -16.41 3.31 -30.57
N ILE A 501 -15.75 2.26 -30.11
CA ILE A 501 -16.18 0.87 -30.29
C ILE A 501 -16.61 0.29 -28.93
N ILE A 502 -17.74 -0.43 -28.92
CA ILE A 502 -18.24 -1.14 -27.74
C ILE A 502 -18.58 -2.60 -28.09
N PRO A 503 -18.53 -3.51 -27.10
CA PRO A 503 -19.06 -4.86 -27.26
C PRO A 503 -20.57 -4.84 -27.45
N VAL A 504 -21.11 -5.74 -28.28
CA VAL A 504 -22.58 -5.88 -28.46
C VAL A 504 -23.31 -6.13 -27.14
N THR A 505 -22.67 -6.77 -26.16
CA THR A 505 -23.26 -7.01 -24.82
C THR A 505 -23.55 -5.73 -24.05
N ASP A 506 -22.98 -4.61 -24.47
CA ASP A 506 -23.07 -3.32 -23.81
C ASP A 506 -23.89 -2.30 -24.62
N ILE A 507 -24.53 -2.73 -25.71
CA ILE A 507 -25.36 -1.83 -26.52
C ILE A 507 -26.60 -1.33 -25.77
N GLU A 508 -27.21 -2.18 -24.93
CA GLU A 508 -28.44 -1.83 -24.21
C GLU A 508 -28.18 -0.68 -23.23
N ILE A 509 -27.11 -0.76 -22.44
CA ILE A 509 -26.77 0.34 -21.52
C ILE A 509 -26.50 1.66 -22.26
N LEU A 510 -25.91 1.61 -23.46
CA LEU A 510 -25.68 2.82 -24.24
C LEU A 510 -27.01 3.41 -24.76
N ARG A 511 -27.94 2.56 -25.20
CA ARG A 511 -29.28 2.98 -25.57
C ARG A 511 -30.04 3.57 -24.39
N ASP A 512 -29.89 3.01 -23.19
CA ASP A 512 -30.49 3.55 -21.97
C ASP A 512 -29.92 4.93 -21.61
N ILE A 513 -28.61 5.13 -21.80
CA ILE A 513 -27.95 6.43 -21.63
C ILE A 513 -28.50 7.44 -22.66
N GLU A 514 -28.61 7.05 -23.93
CA GLU A 514 -29.17 7.90 -24.98
C GLU A 514 -30.64 8.22 -24.73
N GLN A 515 -31.44 7.25 -24.29
CA GLN A 515 -32.84 7.46 -23.92
C GLN A 515 -32.93 8.44 -22.75
N PHE A 516 -32.13 8.26 -21.70
CA PHE A 516 -32.08 9.18 -20.57
C PHE A 516 -31.72 10.60 -21.01
N ALA A 517 -30.75 10.75 -21.91
CA ALA A 517 -30.36 12.03 -22.47
C ALA A 517 -31.50 12.67 -23.29
N ASN A 518 -32.22 11.89 -24.09
CA ASN A 518 -33.40 12.35 -24.83
C ASN A 518 -34.53 12.81 -23.90
N GLU A 519 -34.85 12.06 -22.85
CA GLU A 519 -35.85 12.47 -21.85
C GLU A 519 -35.49 13.79 -21.15
N LEU A 520 -34.19 13.99 -20.88
CA LEU A 520 -33.70 15.24 -20.34
C LEU A 520 -33.81 16.38 -21.35
N ALA A 521 -33.52 16.12 -22.63
CA ALA A 521 -33.63 17.09 -23.72
C ALA A 521 -35.09 17.47 -24.03
N ASP A 522 -36.03 16.54 -23.89
CA ASP A 522 -37.45 16.80 -24.13
C ASP A 522 -38.07 17.71 -23.08
N LYS A 523 -37.51 17.69 -21.86
CA LYS A 523 -37.89 18.56 -20.73
C LYS A 523 -37.24 19.95 -20.78
N GLN A 524 -36.49 20.27 -21.83
CA GLN A 524 -35.88 21.60 -22.00
C GLN A 524 -36.93 22.67 -22.28
N ALA A 525 -36.67 23.89 -21.79
CA ALA A 525 -37.57 25.03 -21.95
C ALA A 525 -37.82 25.44 -23.42
N SER A 526 -36.81 25.27 -24.28
CA SER A 526 -36.93 25.53 -25.72
C SER A 526 -36.59 24.28 -26.52
N LYS A 527 -37.41 24.00 -27.54
CA LYS A 527 -37.15 22.92 -28.51
C LYS A 527 -36.04 23.25 -29.51
N ASN A 528 -35.63 24.52 -29.58
CA ASN A 528 -34.52 24.96 -30.42
C ASN A 528 -33.16 24.73 -29.76
N TYR A 529 -33.14 24.37 -28.47
CA TYR A 529 -31.89 24.01 -27.82
C TYR A 529 -31.38 22.68 -28.35
N GLU A 530 -30.07 22.64 -28.54
CA GLU A 530 -29.35 21.42 -28.88
C GLU A 530 -29.63 20.28 -27.89
N ARG A 531 -29.53 19.05 -28.39
CA ARG A 531 -29.71 17.83 -27.61
C ARG A 531 -28.34 17.24 -27.33
N LEU A 532 -27.85 17.37 -26.10
CA LEU A 532 -26.55 16.86 -25.68
C LEU A 532 -26.68 15.46 -25.09
N LEU A 533 -25.71 14.59 -25.37
CA LEU A 533 -25.60 13.27 -24.74
C LEU A 533 -25.42 13.39 -23.22
N LEU A 534 -24.57 14.33 -22.77
CA LEU A 534 -24.31 14.60 -21.35
C LEU A 534 -24.48 16.09 -21.06
N ARG A 535 -25.67 16.51 -20.61
CA ARG A 535 -25.93 17.90 -20.21
C ARG A 535 -25.73 18.15 -18.72
N ARG A 536 -25.39 19.39 -18.35
CA ARG A 536 -25.47 19.94 -16.99
C ARG A 536 -26.55 21.02 -16.90
N GLY A 537 -26.98 21.30 -15.66
CA GLY A 537 -27.97 22.34 -15.35
C GLY A 537 -29.39 21.82 -15.12
N SER A 538 -30.29 22.73 -14.73
CA SER A 538 -31.69 22.43 -14.51
C SER A 538 -32.46 22.31 -15.84
N GLY A 539 -33.63 21.66 -15.83
CA GLY A 539 -34.49 21.54 -17.02
C GLY A 539 -34.91 22.88 -17.65
N GLY A 540 -35.01 23.93 -16.83
CA GLY A 540 -35.42 25.27 -17.28
C GLY A 540 -34.31 26.14 -17.84
N SER A 541 -33.07 25.64 -17.96
CA SER A 541 -31.93 26.40 -18.48
C SER A 541 -31.43 25.81 -19.80
N SER A 542 -30.82 26.66 -20.63
CA SER A 542 -30.07 26.19 -21.81
C SER A 542 -29.13 25.07 -21.39
N PRO A 543 -29.02 23.98 -22.17
CA PRO A 543 -28.05 22.94 -21.90
C PRO A 543 -26.65 23.56 -21.84
N LYS A 544 -25.87 23.13 -20.84
CA LYS A 544 -24.49 23.57 -20.62
C LYS A 544 -23.58 22.36 -20.42
N ASP A 545 -22.34 22.55 -20.78
CA ASP A 545 -21.26 21.63 -20.42
C ASP A 545 -20.78 21.88 -18.98
N TRP A 546 -19.77 21.12 -18.57
CA TRP A 546 -18.98 21.36 -17.37
C TRP A 546 -17.68 22.10 -17.72
N ASP A 547 -17.13 22.86 -16.77
CA ASP A 547 -15.98 23.75 -17.01
C ASP A 547 -14.67 22.98 -17.29
N ASP A 548 -14.38 21.91 -16.54
CA ASP A 548 -13.10 21.17 -16.62
C ASP A 548 -13.14 19.96 -17.58
N ILE A 549 -12.09 19.15 -17.65
CA ILE A 549 -12.08 17.91 -18.47
C ILE A 549 -13.12 16.91 -17.98
N ASN A 550 -13.23 16.74 -16.66
CA ASN A 550 -14.02 15.68 -16.05
C ASN A 550 -15.16 16.26 -15.20
N PRO A 551 -16.41 15.80 -15.37
CA PRO A 551 -17.56 16.36 -14.67
C PRO A 551 -17.80 15.77 -13.28
N ILE A 552 -17.00 14.78 -12.85
CA ILE A 552 -17.15 14.15 -11.54
C ILE A 552 -16.38 14.89 -10.45
N SER A 553 -16.78 14.71 -9.19
CA SER A 553 -16.05 15.30 -8.06
C SER A 553 -14.87 14.44 -7.64
N ALA A 554 -13.83 15.05 -7.05
CA ALA A 554 -12.63 14.35 -6.58
C ALA A 554 -12.93 13.26 -5.53
N ASN A 555 -14.05 13.37 -4.82
CA ASN A 555 -14.47 12.38 -3.82
C ASN A 555 -15.46 11.34 -4.37
N LEU A 556 -15.93 11.46 -5.62
CA LEU A 556 -16.97 10.57 -6.16
C LEU A 556 -16.48 9.12 -6.23
N MET A 557 -15.25 8.89 -6.72
CA MET A 557 -14.67 7.55 -6.77
C MET A 557 -14.61 6.89 -5.38
N THR A 558 -14.25 7.67 -4.35
CA THR A 558 -14.26 7.18 -2.96
C THR A 558 -15.69 6.89 -2.48
N GLN A 559 -16.66 7.75 -2.79
CA GLN A 559 -18.07 7.55 -2.42
C GLN A 559 -18.66 6.29 -3.08
N TRP A 560 -18.27 6.00 -4.32
CA TRP A 560 -18.65 4.79 -5.05
C TRP A 560 -17.76 3.59 -4.73
N ALA A 561 -16.89 3.67 -3.73
CA ALA A 561 -15.97 2.61 -3.32
C ALA A 561 -15.12 2.03 -4.47
N ILE A 562 -14.77 2.86 -5.45
CA ILE A 562 -13.77 2.53 -6.46
C ILE A 562 -12.40 2.61 -5.81
N ALA A 563 -11.61 1.53 -5.91
CA ALA A 563 -10.28 1.51 -5.32
C ALA A 563 -9.32 2.42 -6.11
N PRO A 564 -8.23 2.90 -5.49
CA PRO A 564 -7.15 3.53 -6.25
C PRO A 564 -6.69 2.65 -7.40
N ASN A 565 -6.32 3.24 -8.53
CA ASN A 565 -5.90 2.57 -9.77
C ASN A 565 -7.00 1.85 -10.55
N ASP A 566 -8.19 1.65 -9.98
CA ASP A 566 -9.28 0.97 -10.69
C ASP A 566 -9.94 1.87 -11.75
N TYR A 567 -10.00 3.19 -11.54
CA TYR A 567 -10.56 4.14 -12.53
C TYR A 567 -9.60 5.26 -12.91
N PHE A 568 -8.98 5.92 -11.91
CA PHE A 568 -7.86 6.84 -12.14
C PHE A 568 -6.55 6.19 -11.74
N ILE A 569 -5.46 6.53 -12.43
CA ILE A 569 -4.10 6.11 -12.12
C ILE A 569 -3.76 6.53 -10.68
N SER A 570 -3.29 5.58 -9.88
CA SER A 570 -2.95 5.86 -8.48
C SER A 570 -1.60 6.56 -8.37
N LEU A 571 -1.60 7.82 -7.93
CA LEU A 571 -0.38 8.59 -7.67
C LEU A 571 0.28 8.19 -6.34
N GLN A 572 1.39 7.45 -6.38
CA GLN A 572 2.15 7.00 -5.20
C GLN A 572 3.66 6.98 -5.45
N SER A 573 4.45 7.49 -4.49
CA SER A 573 5.93 7.43 -4.53
C SER A 573 6.46 6.01 -4.63
N SER A 574 5.81 5.04 -3.98
CA SER A 574 6.21 3.64 -4.04
C SER A 574 6.07 3.03 -5.45
N ARG A 575 5.11 3.48 -6.27
CA ARG A 575 4.96 3.00 -7.65
C ARG A 575 6.02 3.60 -8.58
N TRP A 576 6.37 4.87 -8.38
CA TRP A 576 7.51 5.50 -9.07
C TRP A 576 8.80 4.72 -8.79
N ARG A 577 9.05 4.41 -7.51
CA ARG A 577 10.22 3.64 -7.08
C ARG A 577 10.28 2.24 -7.68
N GLU A 578 9.16 1.52 -7.69
CA GLU A 578 9.12 0.18 -8.29
C GLU A 578 9.40 0.24 -9.79
N MET A 579 8.81 1.21 -10.50
CA MET A 579 9.04 1.38 -11.93
C MET A 579 10.51 1.69 -12.21
N THR A 580 11.13 2.65 -11.50
CA THR A 580 12.57 2.91 -11.67
C THR A 580 13.38 1.67 -11.34
N SER A 581 13.02 0.94 -10.28
CA SER A 581 13.70 -0.31 -9.95
C SER A 581 13.64 -1.31 -11.09
N SER A 582 12.48 -1.42 -11.75
CA SER A 582 12.26 -2.37 -12.83
C SER A 582 13.05 -1.98 -14.08
N GLN A 583 13.17 -0.68 -14.35
CA GLN A 583 13.91 -0.13 -15.49
C GLN A 583 15.43 -0.18 -15.30
N GLU A 584 15.92 0.05 -14.08
CA GLU A 584 17.35 -0.01 -13.73
C GLU A 584 17.85 -1.43 -13.46
N TYR A 585 16.95 -2.42 -13.43
CA TYR A 585 17.29 -3.80 -13.11
C TYR A 585 18.05 -4.45 -14.27
N ASP A 586 19.30 -4.83 -14.00
CA ASP A 586 20.15 -5.62 -14.87
C ASP A 586 20.71 -6.79 -14.05
N ASP A 587 20.51 -8.03 -14.53
CA ASP A 587 20.99 -9.26 -13.89
C ASP A 587 22.52 -9.26 -13.67
N ASN A 588 23.26 -8.47 -14.46
CA ASN A 588 24.71 -8.34 -14.33
C ASN A 588 25.17 -7.16 -13.46
N ASN A 589 24.26 -6.25 -13.05
CA ASN A 589 24.64 -5.00 -12.37
C ASN A 589 23.58 -4.44 -11.40
N ILE A 590 23.24 -5.21 -10.36
CA ILE A 590 22.30 -4.83 -9.28
C ILE A 590 22.74 -3.56 -8.51
N SER A 591 24.03 -3.21 -8.57
CA SER A 591 24.58 -1.98 -7.98
C SER A 591 23.95 -0.71 -8.54
N ARG A 592 23.44 -0.73 -9.79
CA ARG A 592 22.68 0.37 -10.39
C ARG A 592 21.37 0.64 -9.64
N VAL A 593 20.59 -0.41 -9.36
CA VAL A 593 19.35 -0.32 -8.57
C VAL A 593 19.63 0.17 -7.14
N GLN A 594 20.75 -0.26 -6.53
CA GLN A 594 21.18 0.24 -5.22
C GLN A 594 21.46 1.75 -5.22
N ALA A 595 22.19 2.23 -6.24
CA ALA A 595 22.50 3.64 -6.40
C ALA A 595 21.23 4.47 -6.67
N ALA A 596 20.35 4.00 -7.57
CA ALA A 596 19.13 4.69 -7.95
C ALA A 596 18.11 4.77 -6.80
N LEU A 597 17.92 3.69 -6.03
CA LEU A 597 16.92 3.62 -4.97
C LEU A 597 17.44 4.03 -3.58
N GLN A 598 18.77 4.14 -3.42
CA GLN A 598 19.46 4.40 -2.16
C GLN A 598 19.05 3.44 -1.03
N ASN A 599 18.82 2.18 -1.38
CA ASN A 599 18.41 1.12 -0.47
C ASN A 599 19.52 0.07 -0.30
N THR A 600 19.46 -0.69 0.81
CA THR A 600 20.36 -1.83 1.00
C THR A 600 19.99 -2.97 0.05
N LEU A 601 20.96 -3.82 -0.29
CA LEU A 601 20.73 -5.03 -1.11
C LEU A 601 19.56 -5.87 -0.55
N ALA A 602 19.56 -6.11 0.77
CA ALA A 602 18.50 -6.85 1.45
C ALA A 602 17.10 -6.23 1.26
N THR A 603 17.01 -4.89 1.22
CA THR A 603 15.74 -4.19 0.97
C THR A 603 15.31 -4.34 -0.48
N ILE A 604 16.25 -4.26 -1.43
CA ILE A 604 15.99 -4.46 -2.87
C ILE A 604 15.51 -5.89 -3.12
N ASN A 605 16.24 -6.87 -2.59
CA ASN A 605 15.89 -8.30 -2.72
C ASN A 605 14.52 -8.63 -2.09
N LYS A 606 14.14 -7.92 -1.03
CA LYS A 606 12.85 -8.11 -0.35
C LYS A 606 11.68 -7.47 -1.10
N HIS A 607 11.88 -6.31 -1.73
CA HIS A 607 10.78 -5.45 -2.17
C HIS A 607 10.73 -5.19 -3.68
N TYR A 608 11.84 -5.34 -4.38
CA TYR A 608 12.09 -4.73 -5.70
C TYR A 608 12.76 -5.69 -6.71
N ALA A 609 12.95 -6.97 -6.38
CA ALA A 609 13.48 -7.97 -7.31
C ALA A 609 12.38 -8.47 -8.26
N ASN A 610 12.59 -8.34 -9.57
CA ASN A 610 11.64 -8.70 -10.64
C ASN A 610 11.43 -10.22 -10.76
N GLY A 611 10.19 -10.72 -10.56
CA GLY A 611 9.85 -12.15 -10.67
C GLY A 611 9.27 -12.76 -9.39
N ASP A 612 9.02 -14.08 -9.39
CA ASP A 612 8.58 -14.79 -8.19
C ASP A 612 9.62 -14.59 -7.06
N SER A 613 9.17 -14.05 -5.92
CA SER A 613 10.02 -13.68 -4.79
C SER A 613 10.94 -14.81 -4.31
N ASN A 614 10.55 -16.08 -4.50
CA ASN A 614 11.39 -17.21 -4.14
C ASN A 614 12.40 -17.56 -5.24
N LEU A 615 12.02 -17.48 -6.51
CA LEU A 615 12.95 -17.65 -7.65
C LEU A 615 14.02 -16.56 -7.67
N ASN A 616 13.65 -15.31 -7.38
CA ASN A 616 14.61 -14.19 -7.38
C ASN A 616 15.60 -14.29 -6.24
N LYS A 617 15.16 -14.71 -5.04
CA LYS A 617 16.07 -14.94 -3.91
C LYS A 617 17.10 -16.02 -4.24
N ASN A 618 16.66 -17.09 -4.91
CA ASN A 618 17.54 -18.17 -5.34
C ASN A 618 18.52 -17.71 -6.44
N ILE A 619 18.06 -16.96 -7.44
CA ILE A 619 18.92 -16.42 -8.52
C ILE A 619 19.94 -15.44 -7.96
N LEU A 620 19.52 -14.55 -7.05
CA LEU A 620 20.40 -13.56 -6.41
C LEU A 620 21.41 -14.20 -5.45
N SER A 621 21.01 -15.22 -4.68
CA SER A 621 21.92 -16.00 -3.81
C SER A 621 22.99 -16.73 -4.64
N GLN A 622 22.59 -17.33 -5.76
CA GLN A 622 23.52 -17.98 -6.70
C GLN A 622 24.48 -16.96 -7.32
N GLY A 623 23.98 -15.80 -7.75
CA GLY A 623 24.80 -14.68 -8.23
C GLY A 623 25.82 -14.20 -7.20
N MET A 624 25.42 -14.07 -5.92
CA MET A 624 26.32 -13.67 -4.83
C MET A 624 27.43 -14.70 -4.56
N GLN A 625 27.11 -16.00 -4.59
CA GLN A 625 28.11 -17.06 -4.41
C GLN A 625 29.11 -17.13 -5.58
N VAL A 626 28.64 -16.84 -6.81
CA VAL A 626 29.52 -16.71 -7.97
C VAL A 626 30.46 -15.51 -7.82
N LEU A 627 29.92 -14.35 -7.40
CA LEU A 627 30.72 -13.14 -7.18
C LEU A 627 31.75 -13.29 -6.05
N GLU A 628 31.39 -13.96 -4.96
CA GLU A 628 32.32 -14.24 -3.85
C GLU A 628 33.49 -15.14 -4.30
N LYS A 629 33.19 -16.14 -5.14
CA LYS A 629 34.19 -17.04 -5.73
C LYS A 629 35.10 -16.32 -6.72
N ILE A 630 34.56 -15.40 -7.51
CA ILE A 630 35.34 -14.53 -8.40
C ILE A 630 36.25 -13.60 -7.59
N ALA A 631 35.74 -13.01 -6.51
CA ALA A 631 36.53 -12.16 -5.60
C ALA A 631 37.65 -12.95 -4.92
N LYS A 632 37.48 -14.27 -4.74
CA LYS A 632 38.49 -15.22 -4.25
C LYS A 632 39.44 -15.74 -5.36
N GLY A 633 39.34 -15.21 -6.58
CA GLY A 633 40.26 -15.49 -7.69
C GLY A 633 39.84 -16.62 -8.64
N GLN A 634 38.61 -17.13 -8.55
CA GLN A 634 38.11 -18.17 -9.48
C GLN A 634 37.59 -17.56 -10.79
N ALA A 635 37.78 -18.29 -11.91
CA ALA A 635 37.23 -17.89 -13.20
C ALA A 635 35.69 -17.99 -13.21
N LEU A 636 35.02 -17.07 -13.94
CA LEU A 636 33.55 -16.95 -13.96
C LEU A 636 32.85 -18.27 -14.30
N GLU A 637 33.32 -19.00 -15.31
CA GLU A 637 32.69 -20.25 -15.75
C GLU A 637 32.91 -21.39 -14.74
N GLU A 638 34.08 -21.48 -14.09
CA GLU A 638 34.30 -22.43 -12.98
C GLU A 638 33.47 -22.08 -11.74
N ALA A 639 33.31 -20.79 -11.42
CA ALA A 639 32.49 -20.34 -10.30
C ALA A 639 31.01 -20.66 -10.54
N LYS A 640 30.51 -20.44 -11.77
CA LYS A 640 29.15 -20.85 -12.19
C LYS A 640 28.96 -22.36 -12.08
N GLU A 641 29.90 -23.15 -12.59
CA GLU A 641 29.82 -24.61 -12.56
C GLU A 641 29.87 -25.16 -11.13
N GLN A 642 30.72 -24.60 -10.26
CA GLN A 642 30.79 -25.00 -8.85
C GLN A 642 29.53 -24.62 -8.07
N VAL A 643 28.99 -23.41 -8.27
CA VAL A 643 27.72 -23.01 -7.64
C VAL A 643 26.56 -23.87 -8.14
N ALA A 644 26.53 -24.20 -9.44
CA ALA A 644 25.55 -25.11 -10.03
C ALA A 644 25.69 -26.56 -9.52
N ASN A 645 26.89 -27.01 -9.14
CA ASN A 645 27.15 -28.34 -8.61
C ASN A 645 26.99 -28.45 -7.08
N LYS A 646 27.05 -27.33 -6.34
CA LYS A 646 26.96 -27.28 -4.87
C LYS A 646 25.60 -27.72 -4.31
N PHE A 647 24.50 -27.57 -5.05
CA PHE A 647 23.13 -27.79 -4.53
C PHE A 647 22.34 -28.93 -5.20
N LYS A 648 22.97 -29.79 -6.01
CA LYS A 648 22.26 -30.85 -6.73
C LYS A 648 22.04 -32.10 -5.87
N ILE A 649 20.92 -32.16 -5.16
CA ILE A 649 20.24 -33.46 -4.99
C ILE A 649 19.56 -33.79 -6.33
N PRO A 650 19.94 -34.88 -7.01
CA PRO A 650 19.31 -35.26 -8.27
C PRO A 650 17.84 -35.67 -8.04
N MET A 651 16.94 -35.11 -8.85
CA MET A 651 15.53 -35.51 -8.84
C MET A 651 15.31 -36.68 -9.81
N ILE A 652 14.72 -37.76 -9.32
CA ILE A 652 14.34 -38.93 -10.10
C ILE A 652 12.84 -38.88 -10.43
N SER A 653 12.46 -39.42 -11.58
CA SER A 653 11.07 -39.51 -12.00
C SER A 653 10.28 -40.53 -11.16
N TYR A 654 8.96 -40.41 -11.17
CA TYR A 654 8.06 -41.37 -10.51
C TYR A 654 8.32 -42.82 -10.95
N ASP A 655 8.52 -43.05 -12.25
CA ASP A 655 8.72 -44.40 -12.81
C ASP A 655 10.06 -45.02 -12.38
N GLU A 656 11.11 -44.22 -12.30
CA GLU A 656 12.43 -44.65 -11.80
C GLU A 656 12.40 -44.95 -10.29
N TRP A 657 11.58 -44.22 -9.54
CA TRP A 657 11.35 -44.45 -8.13
C TRP A 657 10.51 -45.71 -7.87
N GLN A 658 9.44 -45.91 -8.64
CA GLN A 658 8.52 -47.04 -8.49
C GLN A 658 9.22 -48.39 -8.73
N LYS A 659 10.15 -48.44 -9.69
CA LYS A 659 11.00 -49.62 -9.96
C LYS A 659 11.84 -50.04 -8.75
N LYS A 660 12.16 -49.12 -7.83
CA LYS A 660 12.99 -49.37 -6.64
C LYS A 660 12.19 -49.73 -5.39
N LYS A 661 10.85 -49.58 -5.40
CA LYS A 661 9.93 -49.80 -4.25
C LYS A 661 10.39 -49.18 -2.92
N ALA A 662 11.20 -48.14 -2.95
CA ALA A 662 11.78 -47.51 -1.77
C ALA A 662 10.85 -46.42 -1.21
N LYS A 663 10.65 -46.36 0.12
CA LYS A 663 9.82 -45.31 0.75
C LYS A 663 10.60 -43.99 0.85
N THR A 664 9.94 -42.86 0.63
CA THR A 664 10.51 -41.54 0.91
C THR A 664 10.52 -41.27 2.42
N ASN A 665 11.61 -40.69 2.90
CA ASN A 665 11.81 -40.31 4.30
C ASN A 665 10.93 -39.08 4.67
N PRO A 666 10.97 -38.60 5.92
CA PRO A 666 10.16 -37.45 6.37
C PRO A 666 10.41 -36.14 5.60
N ASN A 667 11.62 -35.88 5.10
CA ASN A 667 11.88 -34.68 4.29
C ASN A 667 11.51 -34.85 2.80
N GLY A 668 10.96 -36.00 2.40
CA GLY A 668 10.51 -36.24 1.03
C GLY A 668 11.58 -36.79 0.08
N THR A 669 12.82 -37.00 0.53
CA THR A 669 13.88 -37.61 -0.28
C THR A 669 13.91 -39.14 -0.16
N ASN A 670 14.51 -39.78 -1.16
CA ASN A 670 14.80 -41.22 -1.20
C ASN A 670 16.31 -41.43 -1.07
N CYS A 671 16.74 -42.31 -0.16
CA CYS A 671 18.14 -42.69 -0.02
C CYS A 671 18.25 -44.17 0.40
N ASN A 672 19.47 -44.70 0.36
CA ASN A 672 19.78 -46.06 0.83
C ASN A 672 19.94 -46.17 2.37
N GLY A 673 19.61 -45.12 3.12
CA GLY A 673 19.72 -45.07 4.57
C GLY A 673 21.16 -44.97 5.10
N LYS A 674 22.16 -44.76 4.23
CA LYS A 674 23.57 -44.58 4.59
C LYS A 674 24.06 -43.18 4.22
N GLN A 675 24.61 -42.47 5.19
CA GLN A 675 25.17 -41.14 5.01
C GLN A 675 26.45 -41.20 4.15
N ASP A 676 26.49 -40.36 3.11
CA ASP A 676 27.63 -40.14 2.22
C ASP A 676 27.79 -38.64 2.00
N ILE A 677 28.64 -37.99 2.81
CA ILE A 677 28.93 -36.56 2.74
C ILE A 677 30.38 -36.37 2.24
N PRO A 678 30.59 -35.80 1.04
CA PRO A 678 31.92 -35.42 0.57
C PRO A 678 32.44 -34.31 1.49
N ASP A 679 33.56 -34.55 2.18
CA ASP A 679 34.26 -33.59 3.04
C ASP A 679 33.68 -33.34 4.46
N GLY A 680 32.75 -34.16 4.94
CA GLY A 680 32.15 -34.07 6.29
C GLY A 680 32.33 -35.32 7.16
N LYS A 681 32.14 -35.18 8.49
CA LYS A 681 32.07 -36.34 9.39
C LYS A 681 30.75 -37.09 9.20
N ASN A 682 30.83 -38.36 8.82
CA ASN A 682 29.68 -39.27 8.79
C ASN A 682 29.30 -39.69 10.22
N THR A 683 28.50 -38.85 10.90
CA THR A 683 28.09 -39.04 12.30
C THR A 683 27.21 -40.27 12.50
N GLN A 684 26.50 -40.75 11.46
CA GLN A 684 25.73 -42.00 11.53
C GLN A 684 26.61 -43.21 11.92
N ARG A 685 27.86 -43.27 11.43
CA ARG A 685 28.76 -44.40 11.73
C ARG A 685 29.23 -44.36 13.17
N GLU A 686 29.45 -43.17 13.73
CA GLU A 686 29.80 -42.98 15.14
C GLU A 686 28.61 -43.35 16.05
N THR A 687 27.39 -42.93 15.71
CA THR A 687 26.16 -43.30 16.44
C THR A 687 25.90 -44.81 16.41
N ASN A 688 26.03 -45.45 15.24
CA ASN A 688 25.85 -46.90 15.13
C ASN A 688 26.93 -47.69 15.88
N ASN A 689 28.18 -47.20 15.89
CA ASN A 689 29.26 -47.79 16.67
C ASN A 689 29.05 -47.61 18.19
N ALA A 690 28.54 -46.45 18.63
CA ALA A 690 28.26 -46.18 20.04
C ALA A 690 27.07 -47.00 20.59
N ILE A 691 26.06 -47.27 19.75
CA ILE A 691 24.85 -48.02 20.11
C ILE A 691 25.02 -49.53 19.84
N GLY A 692 26.06 -49.94 19.10
CA GLY A 692 26.31 -51.34 18.75
C GLY A 692 25.27 -51.94 17.79
N ALA A 693 24.49 -51.10 17.11
CA ALA A 693 23.41 -51.50 16.22
C ALA A 693 23.49 -50.76 14.88
N ASN A 694 23.24 -51.46 13.78
CA ASN A 694 23.24 -50.86 12.44
C ASN A 694 21.85 -50.24 12.14
N LEU A 695 21.64 -49.01 12.59
CA LEU A 695 20.39 -48.26 12.38
C LEU A 695 20.41 -47.45 11.07
N ALA A 696 19.24 -47.29 10.48
CA ALA A 696 19.02 -46.43 9.31
C ALA A 696 19.20 -44.94 9.68
N CYS A 697 19.67 -44.13 8.73
CA CYS A 697 19.94 -42.71 8.96
C CYS A 697 18.68 -41.93 9.34
N THR A 698 18.75 -41.17 10.44
CA THR A 698 17.67 -40.30 10.92
C THR A 698 18.02 -38.81 10.85
N GLU A 699 19.21 -38.45 10.37
CA GLU A 699 19.68 -37.06 10.20
C GLU A 699 19.16 -36.45 8.90
N TYR A 700 17.83 -36.36 8.79
CA TYR A 700 17.17 -35.93 7.55
C TYR A 700 17.48 -34.47 7.18
N ASP A 701 17.90 -33.64 8.12
CA ASP A 701 18.30 -32.26 7.87
C ASP A 701 19.65 -32.12 7.17
N LYS A 702 20.47 -33.18 7.15
CA LYS A 702 21.73 -33.23 6.40
C LYS A 702 21.57 -33.83 5.00
N CYS A 703 20.36 -34.20 4.59
CA CYS A 703 20.15 -34.79 3.27
C CYS A 703 20.60 -33.87 2.12
N TYR A 704 20.47 -32.55 2.28
CA TYR A 704 20.84 -31.54 1.27
C TYR A 704 22.30 -31.59 0.80
N ILE A 705 23.21 -32.12 1.63
CA ILE A 705 24.65 -32.29 1.31
C ILE A 705 25.04 -33.76 1.11
N CYS A 706 24.08 -34.69 1.15
CA CYS A 706 24.34 -36.12 1.10
C CYS A 706 24.18 -36.68 -0.32
N LYS A 707 25.23 -37.30 -0.86
CA LYS A 707 25.23 -37.93 -2.20
C LYS A 707 24.24 -39.09 -2.33
N SER A 708 23.95 -39.77 -1.21
CA SER A 708 22.96 -40.86 -1.16
C SER A 708 21.52 -40.38 -1.33
N ALA A 709 21.24 -39.09 -1.12
CA ALA A 709 19.90 -38.54 -1.21
C ALA A 709 19.51 -38.23 -2.66
N LYS A 710 18.28 -38.60 -3.02
CA LYS A 710 17.64 -38.29 -4.31
C LYS A 710 16.25 -37.75 -4.07
N ALA A 711 15.87 -36.68 -4.75
CA ALA A 711 14.51 -36.15 -4.68
C ALA A 711 13.60 -36.98 -5.60
N VAL A 712 12.30 -37.03 -5.30
CA VAL A 712 11.33 -37.81 -6.09
C VAL A 712 10.25 -36.87 -6.62
N ASP A 713 10.07 -36.85 -7.93
CA ASP A 713 9.00 -36.07 -8.58
C ASP A 713 7.64 -36.77 -8.41
N GLU A 714 7.12 -36.76 -7.18
CA GLU A 714 5.87 -37.40 -6.77
C GLU A 714 5.14 -36.53 -5.74
N VAL A 715 3.80 -36.47 -5.83
CA VAL A 715 2.96 -35.51 -5.08
C VAL A 715 3.15 -35.61 -3.57
N GLN A 716 3.19 -36.82 -2.99
CA GLN A 716 3.39 -36.99 -1.54
C GLN A 716 4.83 -36.69 -1.11
N ALA A 717 5.83 -37.05 -1.92
CA ALA A 717 7.23 -36.72 -1.67
C ALA A 717 7.46 -35.20 -1.65
N ILE A 718 6.93 -34.48 -2.63
CA ILE A 718 7.01 -33.01 -2.71
C ILE A 718 6.18 -32.36 -1.59
N TYR A 719 5.01 -32.92 -1.24
CA TYR A 719 4.23 -32.41 -0.11
C TYR A 719 4.98 -32.55 1.24
N LYS A 720 5.69 -33.66 1.47
CA LYS A 720 6.58 -33.82 2.62
C LYS A 720 7.74 -32.81 2.61
N LEU A 721 8.37 -32.59 1.46
CA LEU A 721 9.47 -31.64 1.31
C LEU A 721 9.01 -30.20 1.59
N ILE A 722 7.88 -29.77 1.02
CA ILE A 722 7.25 -28.47 1.34
C ILE A 722 6.98 -28.35 2.85
N SER A 723 6.43 -29.40 3.45
CA SER A 723 6.14 -29.43 4.89
C SER A 723 7.41 -29.34 5.74
N PHE A 724 8.50 -29.98 5.32
CA PHE A 724 9.79 -29.97 6.00
C PHE A 724 10.46 -28.60 5.93
N ILE A 725 10.45 -27.97 4.75
CA ILE A 725 10.91 -26.58 4.56
C ILE A 725 10.09 -25.61 5.42
N ASP A 726 8.76 -25.77 5.45
CA ASP A 726 7.90 -24.95 6.30
C ASP A 726 8.22 -25.12 7.79
N VAL A 727 8.57 -26.32 8.24
CA VAL A 727 9.02 -26.60 9.61
C VAL A 727 10.37 -25.93 9.91
N LEU A 728 11.35 -25.99 9.00
CA LEU A 728 12.63 -25.30 9.15
C LEU A 728 12.46 -23.76 9.20
N LYS A 729 11.59 -23.20 8.35
CA LYS A 729 11.27 -21.77 8.35
C LYS A 729 10.55 -21.33 9.61
N ASP A 730 9.64 -22.14 10.13
CA ASP A 730 8.96 -21.87 11.40
C ASP A 730 9.94 -21.90 12.57
N ALA A 731 10.93 -22.79 12.51
CA ALA A 731 11.99 -22.87 13.51
C ALA A 731 12.91 -21.62 13.46
N LEU A 732 13.26 -21.09 12.29
CA LEU A 732 13.92 -19.78 12.16
C LEU A 732 13.09 -18.63 12.74
N ASN A 733 11.78 -18.65 12.48
CA ASN A 733 10.86 -17.64 13.03
C ASN A 733 10.77 -17.71 14.56
N GLN A 734 11.02 -18.87 15.17
CA GLN A 734 11.04 -19.04 16.63
C GLN A 734 12.41 -18.67 17.22
N PHE A 735 13.50 -18.91 16.49
CA PHE A 735 14.87 -18.65 16.91
C PHE A 735 15.60 -17.71 15.92
N PRO A 736 15.43 -16.37 16.04
CA PRO A 736 16.00 -15.40 15.09
C PRO A 736 17.53 -15.36 15.06
N ASN A 737 18.19 -15.90 16.10
CA ASN A 737 19.64 -15.99 16.22
C ASN A 737 20.19 -17.34 15.68
N ALA A 738 19.37 -18.13 14.99
CA ALA A 738 19.81 -19.38 14.38
C ALA A 738 20.99 -19.15 13.42
N LYS A 739 21.94 -20.09 13.42
CA LYS A 739 23.20 -20.03 12.66
C LYS A 739 22.92 -20.02 11.14
N GLU A 740 23.86 -19.44 10.38
CA GLU A 740 23.87 -19.35 8.90
C GLU A 740 23.56 -20.70 8.22
N GLU A 741 24.02 -21.80 8.83
CA GLU A 741 23.77 -23.18 8.39
C GLU A 741 22.28 -23.55 8.24
N VAL A 742 21.35 -22.96 9.01
CA VAL A 742 19.91 -23.24 8.88
C VAL A 742 19.33 -22.56 7.64
N PHE A 743 19.85 -21.39 7.27
CA PHE A 743 19.48 -20.71 6.04
C PHE A 743 19.97 -21.48 4.81
N GLU A 744 21.23 -21.98 4.85
CA GLU A 744 21.79 -22.82 3.78
C GLU A 744 20.97 -24.11 3.56
N LYS A 745 20.51 -24.75 4.64
CA LYS A 745 19.63 -25.93 4.58
C LYS A 745 18.33 -25.62 3.85
N ILE A 746 17.68 -24.50 4.20
CA ILE A 746 16.41 -24.11 3.60
C ILE A 746 16.59 -23.80 2.11
N GLU A 747 17.59 -23.01 1.75
CA GLU A 747 17.89 -22.70 0.35
C GLU A 747 18.12 -23.97 -0.46
N ALA A 748 18.89 -24.92 0.07
CA ALA A 748 19.19 -26.16 -0.63
C ALA A 748 17.93 -27.03 -0.83
N PHE A 749 17.05 -27.13 0.17
CA PHE A 749 15.79 -27.87 0.02
C PHE A 749 14.78 -27.14 -0.89
N GLU A 750 14.76 -25.81 -0.90
CA GLU A 750 13.96 -25.03 -1.84
C GLU A 750 14.46 -25.16 -3.28
N TYR A 751 15.77 -25.25 -3.47
CA TYR A 751 16.35 -25.51 -4.79
C TYR A 751 15.88 -26.86 -5.35
N ILE A 752 15.77 -27.88 -4.50
CA ILE A 752 15.24 -29.19 -4.88
C ILE A 752 13.79 -29.09 -5.36
N LEU A 753 12.95 -28.28 -4.71
CA LEU A 753 11.56 -28.10 -5.13
C LEU A 753 11.43 -27.57 -6.57
N ASN A 754 12.38 -26.75 -7.03
CA ASN A 754 12.37 -26.21 -8.39
C ASN A 754 12.54 -27.30 -9.46
N GLY A 755 13.09 -28.48 -9.09
CA GLY A 755 13.20 -29.61 -10.01
C GLY A 755 11.89 -30.38 -10.23
N ALA A 756 10.86 -30.15 -9.42
CA ALA A 756 9.59 -30.87 -9.52
C ALA A 756 8.79 -30.43 -10.73
N SER A 757 8.08 -31.36 -11.37
CA SER A 757 7.20 -31.00 -12.48
C SER A 757 6.04 -30.12 -11.99
N SER A 758 5.65 -29.14 -12.82
CA SER A 758 4.67 -28.12 -12.43
C SER A 758 3.35 -28.71 -11.91
N ASN A 759 2.88 -29.80 -12.53
CA ASN A 759 1.67 -30.50 -12.11
C ASN A 759 1.81 -31.13 -10.70
N VAL A 760 2.94 -31.77 -10.42
CA VAL A 760 3.23 -32.40 -9.11
C VAL A 760 3.33 -31.34 -8.03
N TYR A 761 4.06 -30.25 -8.30
CA TYR A 761 4.20 -29.13 -7.37
C TYR A 761 2.85 -28.48 -7.05
N GLU A 762 2.03 -28.19 -8.06
CA GLU A 762 0.70 -27.58 -7.86
C GLU A 762 -0.21 -28.47 -7.02
N GLN A 763 -0.23 -29.78 -7.27
CA GLN A 763 -1.03 -30.73 -6.51
C GLN A 763 -0.54 -30.85 -5.05
N ALA A 764 0.78 -30.91 -4.84
CA ALA A 764 1.38 -30.93 -3.51
C ALA A 764 1.07 -29.64 -2.73
N MET A 765 1.13 -28.48 -3.40
CA MET A 765 0.80 -27.18 -2.81
C MET A 765 -0.70 -27.07 -2.48
N LYS A 766 -1.59 -27.64 -3.30
CA LYS A 766 -3.02 -27.76 -2.97
C LYS A 766 -3.24 -28.60 -1.71
N LEU A 767 -2.53 -29.72 -1.55
CA LEU A 767 -2.59 -30.55 -0.34
C LEU A 767 -2.08 -29.78 0.89
N PHE A 768 -0.96 -29.06 0.77
CA PHE A 768 -0.42 -28.25 1.85
C PHE A 768 -1.37 -27.12 2.27
N LYS A 769 -1.97 -26.40 1.31
CA LYS A 769 -2.98 -25.37 1.59
C LYS A 769 -4.26 -25.92 2.22
N LYS A 770 -4.68 -27.13 1.83
CA LYS A 770 -5.91 -27.77 2.32
C LYS A 770 -5.73 -28.39 3.71
N ASN A 771 -4.63 -29.12 3.91
CA ASN A 771 -4.45 -30.01 5.07
C ASN A 771 -3.38 -29.50 6.05
N GLY A 772 -2.64 -28.44 5.72
CA GLY A 772 -1.48 -28.00 6.49
C GLY A 772 -0.26 -28.90 6.26
N ARG A 773 0.60 -29.01 7.28
CA ARG A 773 1.83 -29.85 7.21
C ARG A 773 1.48 -31.33 7.06
N HIS A 774 2.29 -32.03 6.27
CA HIS A 774 2.16 -33.47 6.11
C HIS A 774 2.32 -34.18 7.47
N PRO A 775 1.43 -35.12 7.87
CA PRO A 775 1.41 -35.71 9.22
C PRO A 775 2.69 -36.41 9.68
N ARG A 776 3.52 -36.85 8.73
CA ARG A 776 4.83 -37.49 9.00
C ARG A 776 5.98 -36.49 9.21
N VAL A 777 5.71 -35.19 9.17
CA VAL A 777 6.71 -34.13 9.36
C VAL A 777 6.39 -33.40 10.66
N SER A 778 7.16 -33.66 11.71
CA SER A 778 7.01 -33.01 13.02
C SER A 778 8.04 -31.89 13.24
N VAL A 779 7.76 -31.00 14.18
CA VAL A 779 8.67 -29.91 14.58
C VAL A 779 9.97 -30.45 15.18
N ASP A 780 9.93 -31.62 15.82
CA ASP A 780 11.11 -32.28 16.43
C ASP A 780 12.22 -32.52 15.39
N HIS A 781 11.85 -32.73 14.12
CA HIS A 781 12.79 -32.92 13.03
C HIS A 781 13.62 -31.67 12.70
N ALA A 782 13.14 -30.46 13.03
CA ALA A 782 13.90 -29.21 12.88
C ALA A 782 14.56 -28.73 14.18
N ILE A 783 14.03 -29.10 15.35
CA ILE A 783 14.64 -28.76 16.64
C ILE A 783 16.02 -29.42 16.77
N VAL A 784 16.19 -30.66 16.28
CA VAL A 784 17.50 -31.33 16.21
C VAL A 784 18.50 -30.54 15.34
N SER A 785 18.03 -29.96 14.24
CA SER A 785 18.85 -29.16 13.32
C SER A 785 19.32 -27.81 13.87
N ILE A 786 18.66 -27.31 14.91
CA ILE A 786 18.99 -26.04 15.58
C ILE A 786 19.89 -26.27 16.80
N HIS A 787 19.78 -27.43 17.47
CA HIS A 787 20.49 -27.73 18.71
C HIS A 787 21.67 -28.70 18.59
N GLN A 788 21.91 -29.34 17.44
CA GLN A 788 23.19 -30.00 17.18
C GLN A 788 24.27 -28.93 16.91
N PHE A 789 24.76 -28.25 17.96
CA PHE A 789 26.11 -27.66 18.14
C PHE A 789 26.15 -26.73 19.36
#